data_AF-A0A8J8NHI6-F1
#
_entry.id   AF-A0A8J8NHI6-F1
#
_cell.length_a   1.000
_cell.length_b   1.000
_cell.length_c   1.000
_cell.angle_alpha   90.00
_cell.angle_beta   90.00
_cell.angle_gamma   90.00
#
_symmetry.space_group_name_H-M   'P 1'
#
loop_
_entity.id
_entity.type
_entity.pdbx_description
1 polymer ?
#
loop_
_entity_poly.entity_id
_entity_poly.type
_entity_poly.pdbx_seq_one_letter_code
_entity_poly.pdbx_strand_id
1 'polypeptide(L)'
;MAFEEIQTTGEYMETHYFKQRNFATSAALISVNAFWHDYAQYLLNRGEEGAAKHFLSANFTKNADNQVSAILTFALLDLPLTDAPSHQTKGNDGRGLELKAAGNIIIFRKEVREAPFEVTNDIIVTHRYIPSTEASENQSSAIPDEFLVNKAYSCEVIMTNVSPKQSTFSLLYQIPQGSLPLQQTKYMKSLQQTLSPYTTQKLIFHFYFPKSGEFTHFPSNVAAGEKIIARATGLEGRSLKVVRKLSVAKKETFLDIMQSDNREEDVIEFIKTHNLLKGEKGFSFHQMLWMLKDKEFFKKVLEVLRGRMIYDNQVWSYALHHKLVDDERALREYFQNAQPWNMVQYLGSSFSSKLFTRTLADAEFKALDYFPMVNARAHQVGDLEHWTLNRTFKDTYHSFLRIMVQHASAMRATSGVDDPMYKLLWVQYLQLQDRTDEAIKMFEEALPGLLKIAESDGSVRIQVDYMRAYFDFFTGLDSGFKVARSIVRDYENYPVPQWRIPFLEILDQLNEYDGEMIEDDEVPDKDLESMTEEQKKQKYKQSIKKEPRLACELNEQKLEIEAANIKQVQVKFYIIDAEILFSRTPFLKTNTEEFSYVKPCHKLDLDLSTLASSSGIEKSSLVDESVSSVGEVAIGQVQKVEVKIPEHLALQNMVIEIGGEGKQLFKTYYATQIKVVMTEAYGELKVLEKGDSAKPLPRVYVKVFAQKKGQSTDSAFFFKDGYTDIRGKFDYAQTSGNRLKDVQKFAILVMSDTLGSIIKECDPPKGDFSGASAAESGVSGGADKAERIINRVNKWNAQKTSAKCK
;
A
#
# COMPACT_ATOMS: atom_id res chain seq x y z
N MET A 1 -20.78 -18.96 10.70
CA MET A 1 -19.43 -18.38 10.50
C MET A 1 -19.16 -17.41 11.66
N ALA A 2 -18.02 -16.72 11.70
CA ALA A 2 -17.73 -15.70 12.71
C ALA A 2 -17.42 -14.35 12.05
N PHE A 3 -17.55 -13.26 12.81
CA PHE A 3 -17.17 -11.91 12.37
C PHE A 3 -15.65 -11.80 12.18
N GLU A 4 -15.25 -11.16 11.08
CA GLU A 4 -13.85 -10.89 10.71
C GLU A 4 -13.65 -9.37 10.66
N GLU A 5 -12.78 -8.80 11.51
CA GLU A 5 -12.56 -7.34 11.52
C GLU A 5 -11.72 -6.93 10.30
N ILE A 6 -12.22 -5.93 9.56
CA ILE A 6 -11.59 -5.45 8.32
C ILE A 6 -10.18 -4.90 8.62
N GLN A 7 -9.20 -5.33 7.81
CA GLN A 7 -7.80 -4.91 7.91
C GLN A 7 -7.63 -3.38 7.82
N THR A 8 -6.52 -2.84 8.34
CA THR A 8 -6.20 -1.41 8.21
C THR A 8 -6.05 -0.99 6.75
N THR A 9 -6.60 0.17 6.38
CA THR A 9 -6.48 0.77 5.05
C THR A 9 -5.03 0.86 4.60
N GLY A 10 -4.69 0.13 3.54
CA GLY A 10 -3.41 0.24 2.83
C GLY A 10 -3.47 1.32 1.75
N GLU A 11 -2.29 1.80 1.35
CA GLU A 11 -2.08 2.63 0.16
C GLU A 11 -1.43 1.75 -0.92
N TYR A 12 -2.05 1.69 -2.09
CA TYR A 12 -1.64 0.86 -3.22
C TYR A 12 -1.35 1.73 -4.43
N MET A 13 -0.54 1.20 -5.33
CA MET A 13 -0.17 1.85 -6.58
C MET A 13 0.19 0.74 -7.58
N GLU A 14 -0.28 0.85 -8.81
CA GLU A 14 0.16 -0.05 -9.88
C GLU A 14 1.67 0.16 -10.12
N THR A 15 2.45 -0.93 -10.15
CA THR A 15 3.91 -0.86 -10.22
C THR A 15 4.47 -1.97 -11.11
N HIS A 16 5.08 -1.57 -12.23
CA HIS A 16 5.68 -2.51 -13.19
C HIS A 16 6.75 -3.45 -12.58
N TYR A 17 7.31 -3.08 -11.43
CA TYR A 17 8.28 -3.88 -10.70
C TYR A 17 7.99 -3.83 -9.19
N PHE A 18 8.07 -4.99 -8.53
CA PHE A 18 7.81 -5.15 -7.10
C PHE A 18 8.60 -4.15 -6.24
N LYS A 19 7.88 -3.41 -5.38
CA LYS A 19 8.41 -2.37 -4.48
C LYS A 19 9.13 -1.19 -5.16
N GLN A 20 9.08 -1.04 -6.48
CA GLN A 20 9.60 0.15 -7.17
C GLN A 20 8.57 1.29 -7.18
N ARG A 21 8.94 2.44 -6.61
CA ARG A 21 8.05 3.60 -6.48
C ARG A 21 8.08 4.59 -7.67
N ASN A 22 8.88 4.32 -8.69
CA ASN A 22 9.15 5.28 -9.76
C ASN A 22 9.54 4.58 -11.08
N PHE A 23 9.10 5.13 -12.22
CA PHE A 23 9.45 4.57 -13.53
C PHE A 23 10.91 4.85 -13.90
N ALA A 24 11.41 6.05 -13.58
CA ALA A 24 12.78 6.48 -13.90
C ALA A 24 13.86 5.58 -13.29
N THR A 25 13.64 5.00 -12.11
CA THR A 25 14.58 4.05 -11.48
C THR A 25 14.54 2.65 -12.11
N SER A 26 13.53 2.35 -12.93
CA SER A 26 13.34 1.01 -13.53
C SER A 26 14.21 0.79 -14.77
N ALA A 27 14.63 1.85 -15.46
CA ALA A 27 15.46 1.74 -16.68
C ALA A 27 16.88 1.18 -16.42
N ALA A 28 17.36 1.24 -15.19
CA ALA A 28 18.65 0.68 -14.75
C ALA A 28 18.51 -0.63 -13.96
N LEU A 29 17.30 -1.19 -13.85
CA LEU A 29 17.00 -2.33 -12.97
C LEU A 29 17.62 -3.66 -13.43
N ILE A 30 17.90 -3.81 -14.73
CA ILE A 30 18.58 -4.98 -15.29
C ILE A 30 19.78 -4.46 -16.09
N SER A 31 20.98 -4.62 -15.55
CA SER A 31 22.21 -4.17 -16.20
C SER A 31 22.68 -5.18 -17.25
N VAL A 32 23.04 -4.71 -18.45
CA VAL A 32 23.63 -5.59 -19.49
C VAL A 32 25.01 -6.03 -19.03
N ASN A 33 25.21 -7.34 -18.92
CA ASN A 33 26.42 -7.95 -18.35
C ASN A 33 26.71 -9.34 -18.97
N ALA A 34 27.80 -9.98 -18.56
CA ALA A 34 28.29 -11.21 -19.16
C ALA A 34 27.29 -12.40 -19.11
N PHE A 35 26.41 -12.47 -18.11
CA PHE A 35 25.37 -13.52 -18.04
C PHE A 35 24.40 -13.45 -19.24
N TRP A 36 23.98 -12.23 -19.62
CA TRP A 36 23.08 -12.02 -20.76
C TRP A 36 23.76 -12.35 -22.09
N HIS A 37 25.07 -12.14 -22.20
CA HIS A 37 25.86 -12.56 -23.35
C HIS A 37 25.92 -14.10 -23.46
N ASP A 38 26.23 -14.80 -22.36
CA ASP A 38 26.24 -16.26 -22.32
C ASP A 38 24.87 -16.84 -22.72
N TYR A 39 23.77 -16.24 -22.23
CA TYR A 39 22.40 -16.67 -22.55
C TYR A 39 22.05 -16.43 -24.02
N ALA A 40 22.46 -15.30 -24.61
CA ALA A 40 22.27 -15.03 -26.03
C ALA A 40 23.03 -16.05 -26.91
N GLN A 41 24.27 -16.43 -26.54
CA GLN A 41 25.02 -17.47 -27.23
C GLN A 41 24.36 -18.85 -27.12
N TYR A 42 23.84 -19.20 -25.94
CA TYR A 42 23.06 -20.43 -25.76
C TYR A 42 21.83 -20.48 -26.67
N LEU A 43 21.06 -19.39 -26.75
CA LEU A 43 19.87 -19.32 -27.60
C LEU A 43 20.20 -19.43 -29.10
N LEU A 44 21.27 -18.80 -29.57
CA LEU A 44 21.69 -18.87 -30.98
C LEU A 44 22.05 -20.30 -31.42
N ASN A 45 22.70 -21.06 -30.54
CA ASN A 45 23.16 -22.42 -30.85
C ASN A 45 22.10 -23.50 -30.51
N ARG A 46 20.91 -23.09 -30.03
CA ARG A 46 19.91 -24.00 -29.43
C ARG A 46 19.17 -24.84 -30.47
N GLY A 47 19.77 -25.99 -30.82
CA GLY A 47 19.23 -26.95 -31.78
C GLY A 47 20.28 -27.55 -32.70
N GLU A 48 21.52 -27.03 -32.67
CA GLU A 48 22.63 -27.60 -33.43
C GLU A 48 23.09 -28.95 -32.86
N GLU A 49 23.62 -29.81 -33.72
CA GLU A 49 24.04 -31.16 -33.35
C GLU A 49 25.29 -31.13 -32.46
N GLY A 50 25.11 -31.44 -31.17
CA GLY A 50 26.16 -31.32 -30.14
C GLY A 50 26.04 -30.07 -29.26
N ALA A 51 25.08 -29.19 -29.49
CA ALA A 51 24.80 -28.04 -28.61
C ALA A 51 24.36 -28.47 -27.20
N ALA A 52 24.63 -27.60 -26.21
CA ALA A 52 24.19 -27.83 -24.84
C ALA A 52 22.65 -27.84 -24.76
N LYS A 53 22.07 -28.90 -24.16
CA LYS A 53 20.61 -29.01 -23.92
C LYS A 53 20.11 -28.15 -22.76
N HIS A 54 21.02 -27.66 -21.93
CA HIS A 54 20.76 -26.96 -20.67
C HIS A 54 21.65 -25.71 -20.58
N PHE A 55 21.10 -24.62 -20.05
CA PHE A 55 21.84 -23.39 -19.81
C PHE A 55 22.43 -23.35 -18.40
N LEU A 56 23.76 -23.23 -18.34
CA LEU A 56 24.51 -22.93 -17.13
C LEU A 56 25.55 -21.86 -17.47
N SER A 57 25.65 -20.82 -16.64
CA SER A 57 26.66 -19.75 -16.80
C SER A 57 27.42 -19.54 -15.50
N ALA A 58 28.75 -19.49 -15.59
CA ALA A 58 29.61 -19.08 -14.47
C ALA A 58 29.46 -17.58 -14.13
N ASN A 59 28.94 -16.78 -15.06
CA ASN A 59 28.71 -15.35 -14.89
C ASN A 59 27.40 -15.01 -14.15
N PHE A 60 26.60 -16.00 -13.72
CA PHE A 60 25.30 -15.75 -13.05
C PHE A 60 25.38 -14.76 -11.86
N THR A 61 26.48 -14.78 -11.10
CA THR A 61 26.75 -13.84 -10.00
C THR A 61 26.88 -12.37 -10.43
N LYS A 62 27.03 -12.09 -11.73
CA LYS A 62 27.03 -10.73 -12.31
C LYS A 62 25.61 -10.16 -12.51
N ASN A 63 24.59 -11.01 -12.45
CA ASN A 63 23.19 -10.65 -12.68
C ASN A 63 22.32 -10.93 -11.44
N ALA A 64 22.92 -10.86 -10.25
CA ALA A 64 22.27 -11.07 -8.96
C ALA A 64 22.41 -9.82 -8.05
N ASP A 65 22.43 -8.63 -8.66
CA ASP A 65 22.58 -7.33 -8.02
C ASP A 65 21.30 -6.85 -7.30
N ASN A 66 20.13 -7.28 -7.79
CA ASN A 66 18.83 -7.04 -7.16
C ASN A 66 17.88 -8.25 -7.34
N GLN A 67 16.74 -8.21 -6.64
CA GLN A 67 15.77 -9.31 -6.62
C GLN A 67 15.22 -9.68 -8.01
N VAL A 68 15.01 -8.72 -8.92
CA VAL A 68 14.46 -8.99 -10.26
C VAL A 68 15.51 -9.64 -11.14
N SER A 69 16.73 -9.10 -11.21
CA SER A 69 17.86 -9.73 -11.91
C SER A 69 18.12 -11.15 -11.39
N ALA A 70 18.09 -11.34 -10.06
CA ALA A 70 18.32 -12.65 -9.44
C ALA A 70 17.23 -13.67 -9.79
N ILE A 71 15.94 -13.30 -9.73
CA ILE A 71 14.84 -14.19 -10.13
C ILE A 71 14.95 -14.57 -11.61
N LEU A 72 15.23 -13.61 -12.50
CA LEU A 72 15.45 -13.91 -13.93
C LEU A 72 16.66 -14.83 -14.14
N THR A 73 17.74 -14.63 -13.38
CA THR A 73 18.92 -15.49 -13.42
C THR A 73 18.61 -16.93 -13.03
N PHE A 74 17.87 -17.13 -11.92
CA PHE A 74 17.48 -18.47 -11.48
C PHE A 74 16.42 -19.13 -12.38
N ALA A 75 15.54 -18.34 -13.01
CA ALA A 75 14.55 -18.86 -13.95
C ALA A 75 15.14 -19.30 -15.31
N LEU A 76 16.35 -18.82 -15.65
CA LEU A 76 17.05 -19.19 -16.88
C LEU A 76 18.10 -20.27 -16.69
N LEU A 77 18.68 -20.41 -15.50
CA LEU A 77 19.62 -21.49 -15.18
C LEU A 77 18.87 -22.83 -15.03
N ASP A 78 19.30 -23.85 -15.78
CA ASP A 78 18.82 -25.24 -15.66
C ASP A 78 19.39 -25.94 -14.40
N LEU A 79 19.24 -25.33 -13.22
CA LEU A 79 19.60 -25.92 -11.92
C LEU A 79 18.35 -26.48 -11.22
N PRO A 80 18.43 -27.66 -10.58
CA PRO A 80 17.30 -28.24 -9.85
C PRO A 80 17.00 -27.41 -8.59
N LEU A 81 15.79 -26.83 -8.53
CA LEU A 81 15.35 -25.97 -7.41
C LEU A 81 14.70 -26.74 -6.24
N THR A 82 14.24 -27.97 -6.46
CA THR A 82 13.63 -28.84 -5.43
C THR A 82 14.44 -30.12 -5.23
N ASP A 83 14.51 -30.95 -6.27
CA ASP A 83 14.97 -32.34 -6.19
C ASP A 83 16.35 -32.52 -6.84
N ALA A 84 17.38 -32.01 -6.18
CA ALA A 84 18.76 -32.13 -6.65
C ALA A 84 19.30 -33.57 -6.51
N PRO A 85 19.70 -34.26 -7.60
CA PRO A 85 20.13 -35.66 -7.53
C PRO A 85 21.51 -35.79 -6.87
N SER A 86 21.65 -36.70 -5.90
CA SER A 86 22.84 -36.81 -5.05
C SER A 86 24.12 -37.07 -5.83
N HIS A 87 25.02 -36.08 -5.86
CA HIS A 87 26.34 -36.19 -6.49
C HIS A 87 27.27 -37.05 -5.62
N GLN A 88 28.11 -37.88 -6.25
CA GLN A 88 29.05 -38.75 -5.54
C GLN A 88 30.41 -38.07 -5.41
N THR A 89 30.99 -38.07 -4.22
CA THR A 89 32.34 -37.55 -3.96
C THR A 89 33.25 -38.63 -3.38
N LYS A 90 34.53 -38.58 -3.73
CA LYS A 90 35.56 -39.48 -3.21
C LYS A 90 36.87 -38.71 -2.98
N GLY A 91 37.47 -38.89 -1.81
CA GLY A 91 38.80 -38.36 -1.53
C GLY A 91 39.87 -39.14 -2.31
N ASN A 92 40.81 -38.43 -2.93
CA ASN A 92 41.89 -39.02 -3.72
C ASN A 92 43.24 -38.81 -3.00
N ASP A 93 43.48 -39.62 -1.96
CA ASP A 93 44.75 -39.81 -1.24
C ASP A 93 45.59 -38.53 -1.00
N GLY A 94 44.93 -37.50 -0.48
CA GLY A 94 45.54 -36.21 -0.14
C GLY A 94 45.86 -35.28 -1.33
N ARG A 95 45.56 -35.67 -2.57
CA ARG A 95 45.82 -34.89 -3.79
C ARG A 95 44.58 -34.26 -4.43
N GLY A 96 43.38 -34.56 -3.96
CA GLY A 96 42.16 -33.87 -4.40
C GLY A 96 40.86 -34.56 -4.04
N LEU A 97 39.79 -34.08 -4.68
CA LEU A 97 38.43 -34.61 -4.60
C LEU A 97 37.99 -35.06 -6.00
N GLU A 98 37.60 -36.31 -6.14
CA GLU A 98 36.89 -36.84 -7.31
C GLU A 98 35.38 -36.57 -7.10
N LEU A 99 34.72 -35.99 -8.11
CA LEU A 99 33.30 -35.63 -8.07
C LEU A 99 32.60 -36.18 -9.31
N LYS A 100 31.59 -37.02 -9.12
CA LYS A 100 30.71 -37.53 -10.17
C LYS A 100 29.33 -36.89 -10.00
N ALA A 101 29.05 -35.91 -10.86
CA ALA A 101 27.79 -35.19 -10.88
C ALA A 101 26.65 -36.10 -11.37
N ALA A 102 25.56 -36.16 -10.59
CA ALA A 102 24.33 -36.87 -10.97
C ALA A 102 23.30 -35.96 -11.68
N GLY A 103 23.65 -34.69 -11.90
CA GLY A 103 22.82 -33.66 -12.53
C GLY A 103 23.60 -32.35 -12.71
N ASN A 104 22.92 -31.29 -13.14
CA ASN A 104 23.52 -29.98 -13.40
C ASN A 104 24.05 -29.33 -12.11
N ILE A 105 25.28 -28.81 -12.16
CA ILE A 105 25.99 -28.19 -11.01
C ILE A 105 26.89 -27.03 -11.46
N ILE A 106 27.20 -26.13 -10.53
CA ILE A 106 28.26 -25.11 -10.67
C ILE A 106 29.28 -25.33 -9.55
N ILE A 107 30.56 -25.47 -9.91
CA ILE A 107 31.66 -25.80 -8.97
C ILE A 107 32.51 -24.56 -8.71
N PHE A 108 32.62 -24.17 -7.44
CA PHE A 108 33.59 -23.16 -6.99
C PHE A 108 34.86 -23.85 -6.49
N ARG A 109 36.02 -23.45 -7.01
CA ARG A 109 37.31 -24.10 -6.76
C ARG A 109 38.40 -23.07 -6.47
N LYS A 110 39.29 -23.37 -5.53
CA LYS A 110 40.43 -22.53 -5.14
C LYS A 110 41.62 -23.43 -4.78
N GLU A 111 42.77 -23.15 -5.36
CA GLU A 111 44.01 -23.91 -5.15
C GLU A 111 45.25 -23.00 -5.27
N VAL A 112 46.43 -23.59 -5.04
CA VAL A 112 47.73 -22.97 -5.30
C VAL A 112 48.52 -23.96 -6.18
N ARG A 113 49.06 -23.47 -7.29
CA ARG A 113 49.85 -24.26 -8.26
C ARG A 113 51.18 -23.56 -8.55
N GLU A 114 52.17 -24.35 -8.95
CA GLU A 114 53.37 -23.82 -9.60
C GLU A 114 53.00 -23.31 -11.00
N ALA A 115 53.49 -22.13 -11.36
CA ALA A 115 53.02 -21.35 -12.50
C ALA A 115 54.19 -20.99 -13.43
N PRO A 116 54.17 -21.35 -14.72
CA PRO A 116 55.24 -20.99 -15.64
C PRO A 116 55.31 -19.45 -15.81
N PHE A 117 56.53 -18.96 -16.01
CA PHE A 117 56.81 -17.54 -16.20
C PHE A 117 56.75 -17.19 -17.70
N GLU A 118 55.57 -16.81 -18.17
CA GLU A 118 55.30 -16.43 -19.55
C GLU A 118 54.87 -14.97 -19.59
N VAL A 119 55.84 -14.05 -19.67
CA VAL A 119 55.57 -12.62 -19.65
C VAL A 119 54.78 -12.21 -20.89
N THR A 120 53.52 -11.85 -20.66
CA THR A 120 52.67 -11.15 -21.61
C THR A 120 52.93 -9.65 -21.50
N ASN A 121 52.88 -8.93 -22.62
CA ASN A 121 52.88 -7.47 -22.59
C ASN A 121 51.48 -6.89 -22.27
N ASP A 122 50.46 -7.74 -22.08
CA ASP A 122 49.06 -7.36 -21.87
C ASP A 122 48.80 -6.67 -20.53
N ILE A 123 49.47 -7.10 -19.46
CA ILE A 123 49.45 -6.45 -18.15
C ILE A 123 50.84 -5.88 -17.86
N ILE A 124 50.92 -4.57 -17.66
CA ILE A 124 52.11 -3.90 -17.14
C ILE A 124 51.93 -3.68 -15.64
N VAL A 125 52.88 -4.15 -14.85
CA VAL A 125 52.96 -3.89 -13.41
C VAL A 125 54.16 -3.00 -13.15
N THR A 126 53.99 -1.96 -12.34
CA THR A 126 55.07 -1.06 -11.92
C THR A 126 54.95 -0.73 -10.43
N HIS A 127 56.08 -0.45 -9.79
CA HIS A 127 56.12 0.04 -8.40
C HIS A 127 56.49 1.53 -8.40
N ARG A 128 55.66 2.36 -7.75
CA ARG A 128 55.94 3.78 -7.47
C ARG A 128 56.04 3.98 -5.96
N TYR A 129 57.13 4.58 -5.49
CA TYR A 129 57.36 4.79 -4.05
C TYR A 129 57.19 6.25 -3.68
N ILE A 130 56.38 6.51 -2.66
CA ILE A 130 56.00 7.86 -2.23
C ILE A 130 56.35 8.02 -0.74
N PRO A 131 57.12 9.06 -0.34
CA PRO A 131 57.36 9.35 1.07
C PRO A 131 56.08 9.84 1.75
N SER A 132 55.73 9.27 2.91
CA SER A 132 54.45 9.51 3.58
C SER A 132 54.21 10.95 4.08
N THR A 133 55.22 11.83 4.00
CA THR A 133 55.15 13.25 4.40
C THR A 133 54.85 14.20 3.24
N GLU A 134 54.91 13.74 1.99
CA GLU A 134 54.75 14.57 0.78
C GLU A 134 53.46 14.20 0.03
N ALA A 135 52.33 14.32 0.74
CA ALA A 135 50.99 14.22 0.14
C ALA A 135 50.65 15.49 -0.66
N SER A 136 51.32 15.68 -1.80
CA SER A 136 51.00 16.71 -2.79
C SER A 136 50.92 16.06 -4.17
N GLU A 137 49.77 16.18 -4.83
CA GLU A 137 49.29 15.21 -5.83
C GLU A 137 50.04 15.17 -7.18
N ASN A 138 51.10 15.98 -7.35
CA ASN A 138 51.63 16.34 -8.67
C ASN A 138 53.16 16.20 -8.85
N GLN A 139 53.85 15.35 -8.07
CA GLN A 139 55.23 14.95 -8.39
C GLN A 139 55.29 13.56 -9.04
N SER A 140 55.79 13.51 -10.28
CA SER A 140 56.06 12.29 -11.05
C SER A 140 57.52 11.86 -10.92
N SER A 141 57.89 11.31 -9.76
CA SER A 141 59.16 10.60 -9.59
C SER A 141 59.00 9.09 -9.83
N ALA A 142 60.04 8.48 -10.40
CA ALA A 142 60.20 7.03 -10.48
C ALA A 142 60.58 6.46 -9.10
N ILE A 143 61.16 5.25 -9.05
CA ILE A 143 61.79 4.75 -7.82
C ILE A 143 62.80 5.80 -7.34
N PRO A 144 62.69 6.35 -6.11
CA PRO A 144 63.65 7.31 -5.60
C PRO A 144 65.05 6.72 -5.62
N ASP A 145 66.02 7.47 -6.15
CA ASP A 145 67.45 7.06 -6.18
C ASP A 145 67.99 6.77 -4.78
N GLU A 146 67.38 7.41 -3.78
CA GLU A 146 67.72 7.34 -2.38
C GLU A 146 66.45 7.26 -1.50
N PHE A 147 66.51 6.46 -0.44
CA PHE A 147 65.47 6.30 0.58
C PHE A 147 66.00 6.78 1.95
N LEU A 148 65.12 7.04 2.92
CA LEU A 148 65.49 7.60 4.23
C LEU A 148 65.16 6.64 5.38
N VAL A 149 66.12 6.42 6.28
CA VAL A 149 65.92 5.67 7.53
C VAL A 149 64.85 6.35 8.38
N ASN A 150 63.98 5.54 9.01
CA ASN A 150 62.88 5.99 9.88
C ASN A 150 61.83 6.92 9.23
N LYS A 151 61.87 7.14 7.90
CA LYS A 151 60.77 7.77 7.16
C LYS A 151 59.82 6.68 6.67
N ALA A 152 58.51 6.91 6.83
CA ALA A 152 57.49 6.01 6.29
C ALA A 152 57.35 6.20 4.77
N TYR A 153 57.20 5.08 4.06
CA TYR A 153 57.04 5.02 2.61
C TYR A 153 55.78 4.21 2.24
N SER A 154 55.16 4.64 1.16
CA SER A 154 54.08 3.94 0.47
C SER A 154 54.61 3.37 -0.83
N CYS A 155 54.39 2.08 -1.12
CA CYS A 155 54.53 1.56 -2.47
C CYS A 155 53.13 1.49 -3.10
N GLU A 156 52.92 2.21 -4.18
CA GLU A 156 51.83 1.94 -5.12
C GLU A 156 52.29 0.84 -6.08
N VAL A 157 51.62 -0.31 -6.04
CA VAL A 157 51.63 -1.29 -7.13
C VAL A 157 50.62 -0.82 -8.16
N ILE A 158 51.12 -0.20 -9.23
CA ILE A 158 50.32 0.31 -10.34
C ILE A 158 50.21 -0.80 -11.38
N MET A 159 48.99 -1.25 -11.63
CA MET A 159 48.68 -2.32 -12.58
C MET A 159 47.90 -1.71 -13.74
N THR A 160 48.44 -1.78 -14.94
CA THR A 160 47.82 -1.27 -16.17
C THR A 160 47.56 -2.44 -17.12
N ASN A 161 46.31 -2.60 -17.52
CA ASN A 161 45.95 -3.49 -18.62
C ASN A 161 46.07 -2.70 -19.92
N VAL A 162 47.07 -3.02 -20.74
CA VAL A 162 47.28 -2.42 -22.07
C VAL A 162 46.73 -3.30 -23.21
N SER A 163 46.12 -4.45 -22.87
CA SER A 163 45.42 -5.26 -23.85
C SER A 163 44.02 -4.69 -24.16
N PRO A 164 43.44 -5.01 -25.34
CA PRO A 164 42.04 -4.70 -25.67
C PRO A 164 41.02 -5.56 -24.91
N LYS A 165 41.43 -6.47 -24.01
CA LYS A 165 40.54 -7.43 -23.32
C LYS A 165 40.50 -7.17 -21.82
N GLN A 166 39.33 -7.33 -21.19
CA GLN A 166 39.24 -7.28 -19.72
C GLN A 166 40.05 -8.43 -19.12
N SER A 167 40.90 -8.12 -18.14
CA SER A 167 41.83 -9.08 -17.54
C SER A 167 41.57 -9.22 -16.04
N THR A 168 41.20 -10.42 -15.61
CA THR A 168 41.06 -10.81 -14.20
C THR A 168 42.26 -11.67 -13.79
N PHE A 169 42.93 -11.30 -12.71
CA PHE A 169 44.19 -11.92 -12.31
C PHE A 169 44.39 -11.87 -10.78
N SER A 170 45.39 -12.61 -10.28
CA SER A 170 45.84 -12.54 -8.89
C SER A 170 47.14 -11.75 -8.79
N LEU A 171 47.13 -10.67 -8.03
CA LEU A 171 48.32 -9.92 -7.63
C LEU A 171 48.91 -10.54 -6.37
N LEU A 172 50.19 -10.90 -6.39
CA LEU A 172 50.99 -11.21 -5.22
C LEU A 172 51.97 -10.06 -4.96
N TYR A 173 51.89 -9.44 -3.78
CA TYR A 173 52.84 -8.42 -3.32
C TYR A 173 53.56 -8.85 -2.02
N GLN A 174 54.72 -8.24 -1.80
CA GLN A 174 55.55 -8.34 -0.60
C GLN A 174 56.02 -6.92 -0.23
N ILE A 175 56.57 -6.71 0.97
CA ILE A 175 57.29 -5.47 1.32
C ILE A 175 58.82 -5.63 1.08
N PRO A 176 59.61 -4.54 0.98
CA PRO A 176 61.07 -4.64 0.85
C PRO A 176 61.75 -5.43 1.97
N GLN A 177 62.82 -6.15 1.64
CA GLN A 177 63.62 -6.87 2.61
C GLN A 177 64.20 -5.91 3.66
N GLY A 178 64.21 -6.31 4.94
CA GLY A 178 64.70 -5.45 6.02
C GLY A 178 63.83 -4.24 6.37
N SER A 179 62.75 -3.99 5.63
CA SER A 179 61.69 -3.05 6.04
C SER A 179 60.70 -3.68 7.02
N LEU A 180 59.96 -2.84 7.74
CA LEU A 180 58.88 -3.25 8.63
C LEU A 180 57.53 -2.70 8.10
N PRO A 181 56.45 -3.49 8.12
CA PRO A 181 55.15 -3.07 7.62
C PRO A 181 54.49 -2.06 8.57
N LEU A 182 53.66 -1.18 8.00
CA LEU A 182 52.86 -0.21 8.74
C LEU A 182 51.36 -0.42 8.51
N GLN A 183 50.54 0.02 9.47
CA GLN A 183 49.08 -0.15 9.47
C GLN A 183 48.66 -1.63 9.33
N GLN A 184 47.66 -1.94 8.51
CA GLN A 184 47.19 -3.31 8.25
C GLN A 184 48.03 -4.06 7.19
N THR A 185 49.16 -3.50 6.74
CA THR A 185 50.04 -4.13 5.75
C THR A 185 50.56 -5.48 6.28
N LYS A 186 50.36 -6.56 5.51
CA LYS A 186 51.03 -7.85 5.74
C LYS A 186 52.37 -7.85 5.01
N TYR A 187 53.35 -8.58 5.55
CA TYR A 187 54.66 -8.78 4.91
C TYR A 187 54.56 -9.31 3.48
N MET A 188 53.54 -10.14 3.20
CA MET A 188 53.22 -10.74 1.90
C MET A 188 51.70 -10.98 1.83
N LYS A 189 51.06 -10.77 0.67
CA LYS A 189 49.63 -11.05 0.47
C LYS A 189 49.30 -11.26 -1.02
N SER A 190 48.39 -12.20 -1.29
CA SER A 190 47.77 -12.41 -2.61
C SER A 190 46.35 -11.84 -2.63
N LEU A 191 45.96 -11.20 -3.73
CA LEU A 191 44.68 -10.51 -3.92
C LEU A 191 44.20 -10.64 -5.37
N GLN A 192 42.93 -11.01 -5.56
CA GLN A 192 42.31 -11.00 -6.89
C GLN A 192 41.99 -9.56 -7.30
N GLN A 193 42.29 -9.22 -8.57
CA GLN A 193 42.04 -7.92 -9.19
C GLN A 193 41.37 -8.12 -10.56
N THR A 194 40.78 -7.07 -11.11
CA THR A 194 40.17 -7.09 -12.46
C THR A 194 40.31 -5.73 -13.10
N LEU A 195 40.98 -5.67 -14.25
CA LEU A 195 41.20 -4.46 -15.02
C LEU A 195 40.46 -4.53 -16.35
N SER A 196 39.65 -3.51 -16.62
CA SER A 196 39.05 -3.29 -17.94
C SER A 196 40.12 -2.97 -19.00
N PRO A 197 39.83 -3.10 -20.30
CA PRO A 197 40.77 -2.73 -21.36
C PRO A 197 41.28 -1.30 -21.22
N TYR A 198 42.58 -1.09 -21.39
CA TYR A 198 43.22 0.23 -21.31
C TYR A 198 42.91 0.99 -20.00
N THR A 199 42.91 0.28 -18.87
CA THR A 199 42.73 0.88 -17.53
C THR A 199 43.88 0.57 -16.58
N THR A 200 44.09 1.51 -15.65
CA THR A 200 45.09 1.42 -14.58
C THR A 200 44.41 1.44 -13.22
N GLN A 201 44.75 0.49 -12.35
CA GLN A 201 44.36 0.48 -10.94
C GLN A 201 45.61 0.52 -10.07
N LYS A 202 45.48 1.08 -8.87
CA LYS A 202 46.57 1.19 -7.89
C LYS A 202 46.21 0.37 -6.64
N LEU A 203 47.17 -0.41 -6.14
CA LEU A 203 47.13 -0.97 -4.80
C LEU A 203 48.26 -0.35 -3.98
N ILE A 204 47.96 0.12 -2.77
CA ILE A 204 48.94 0.83 -1.92
C ILE A 204 49.24 -0.02 -0.67
N PHE A 205 50.51 -0.13 -0.31
CA PHE A 205 50.95 -0.71 0.97
C PHE A 205 52.04 0.14 1.61
N HIS A 206 52.16 0.08 2.94
CA HIS A 206 52.99 0.99 3.73
C HIS A 206 54.07 0.26 4.54
N PHE A 207 55.27 0.82 4.58
CA PHE A 207 56.44 0.26 5.28
C PHE A 207 57.43 1.37 5.70
N TYR A 208 58.45 1.02 6.48
CA TYR A 208 59.62 1.87 6.71
C TYR A 208 60.91 1.06 6.88
N PHE A 209 62.07 1.69 6.65
CA PHE A 209 63.38 1.10 6.89
C PHE A 209 63.93 1.53 8.27
N PRO A 210 64.19 0.61 9.21
CA PRO A 210 64.74 0.93 10.53
C PRO A 210 66.28 1.11 10.54
N LYS A 211 66.97 0.81 9.43
CA LYS A 211 68.43 0.93 9.29
C LYS A 211 68.79 1.43 7.89
N SER A 212 69.93 2.11 7.77
CA SER A 212 70.55 2.47 6.49
C SER A 212 71.29 1.27 5.89
N GLY A 213 71.34 1.18 4.56
CA GLY A 213 71.94 0.08 3.83
C GLY A 213 71.33 -0.10 2.44
N GLU A 214 71.71 -1.16 1.76
CA GLU A 214 71.11 -1.57 0.49
C GLU A 214 70.22 -2.79 0.70
N PHE A 215 68.96 -2.70 0.23
CA PHE A 215 67.94 -3.70 0.46
C PHE A 215 67.31 -4.18 -0.85
N THR A 216 67.03 -5.48 -0.97
CA THR A 216 66.27 -6.00 -2.11
C THR A 216 64.77 -5.81 -1.90
N HIS A 217 64.00 -5.79 -2.98
CA HIS A 217 62.54 -5.86 -2.91
C HIS A 217 62.05 -6.81 -3.99
N PHE A 218 61.34 -7.86 -3.58
CA PHE A 218 60.72 -8.78 -4.52
C PHE A 218 59.62 -8.05 -5.30
N PRO A 219 59.67 -8.02 -6.64
CA PRO A 219 58.67 -7.33 -7.45
C PRO A 219 57.31 -8.02 -7.30
N SER A 220 56.23 -7.25 -7.29
CA SER A 220 54.89 -7.84 -7.29
C SER A 220 54.68 -8.64 -8.58
N ASN A 221 54.16 -9.87 -8.46
CA ASN A 221 53.89 -10.74 -9.60
C ASN A 221 52.38 -10.80 -9.83
N VAL A 222 51.97 -10.77 -11.10
CA VAL A 222 50.58 -10.94 -11.53
C VAL A 222 50.46 -12.28 -12.23
N ALA A 223 49.53 -13.11 -11.73
CA ALA A 223 49.26 -14.43 -12.27
C ALA A 223 47.82 -14.54 -12.81
N ALA A 224 47.69 -15.10 -14.02
CA ALA A 224 46.42 -15.34 -14.70
C ALA A 224 46.51 -16.64 -15.50
N GLY A 225 45.40 -17.38 -15.64
CA GLY A 225 45.39 -18.64 -16.41
C GLY A 225 46.43 -19.67 -15.94
N GLU A 226 46.69 -19.73 -14.63
CA GLU A 226 47.74 -20.55 -14.00
C GLU A 226 49.20 -20.20 -14.38
N LYS A 227 49.46 -19.06 -15.03
CA LYS A 227 50.80 -18.57 -15.40
C LYS A 227 51.13 -17.26 -14.70
N ILE A 228 52.41 -16.97 -14.47
CA ILE A 228 52.85 -15.61 -14.11
C ILE A 228 52.98 -14.82 -15.41
N ILE A 229 51.98 -13.97 -15.66
CA ILE A 229 51.84 -13.23 -16.92
C ILE A 229 52.54 -11.87 -16.91
N ALA A 230 52.84 -11.31 -15.72
CA ALA A 230 53.53 -10.04 -15.57
C ALA A 230 54.23 -9.91 -14.20
N ARG A 231 55.23 -9.04 -14.14
CA ARG A 231 56.06 -8.75 -12.96
C ARG A 231 56.33 -7.25 -12.87
N ALA A 232 56.43 -6.71 -11.66
CA ALA A 232 56.75 -5.30 -11.46
C ALA A 232 58.16 -4.96 -11.99
N THR A 233 58.21 -4.25 -13.12
CA THR A 233 59.46 -3.89 -13.80
C THR A 233 60.22 -2.78 -13.08
N GLY A 234 61.54 -2.70 -13.32
CA GLY A 234 62.40 -1.62 -12.81
C GLY A 234 63.03 -1.87 -11.43
N LEU A 235 62.77 -3.01 -10.79
CA LEU A 235 63.49 -3.50 -9.61
C LEU A 235 64.61 -4.51 -9.91
N GLU A 236 64.66 -5.03 -11.14
CA GLU A 236 65.61 -6.07 -11.53
C GLU A 236 67.04 -5.53 -11.48
N GLY A 237 67.90 -6.18 -10.70
CA GLY A 237 69.28 -5.73 -10.44
C GLY A 237 69.43 -4.48 -9.57
N ARG A 238 68.34 -3.87 -9.07
CA ARG A 238 68.40 -2.65 -8.23
C ARG A 238 68.24 -2.94 -6.74
N SER A 239 69.22 -2.52 -5.95
CA SER A 239 69.07 -2.33 -4.52
C SER A 239 68.34 -1.02 -4.21
N LEU A 240 67.48 -1.03 -3.19
CA LEU A 240 66.91 0.18 -2.61
C LEU A 240 67.94 0.77 -1.64
N LYS A 241 68.56 1.89 -2.05
CA LYS A 241 69.65 2.56 -1.35
C LYS A 241 69.13 3.46 -0.23
N VAL A 242 69.18 3.00 1.03
CA VAL A 242 68.65 3.73 2.19
C VAL A 242 69.76 4.52 2.88
N VAL A 243 69.67 5.85 2.75
CA VAL A 243 70.62 6.87 3.19
C VAL A 243 69.97 7.85 4.18
N ARG A 244 70.43 9.11 4.24
CA ARG A 244 69.92 10.18 5.12
C ARG A 244 69.68 11.54 4.41
N LYS A 245 69.71 11.66 3.06
CA LYS A 245 69.38 12.89 2.26
C LYS A 245 68.91 12.55 0.80
N LEU A 246 68.49 13.52 -0.05
CA LEU A 246 67.71 13.31 -1.34
C LEU A 246 67.84 14.41 -2.46
N SER A 247 67.13 14.21 -3.61
CA SER A 247 66.83 15.10 -4.78
C SER A 247 65.43 14.87 -5.45
N VAL A 248 64.94 15.70 -6.41
CA VAL A 248 63.51 15.76 -6.92
C VAL A 248 63.33 16.23 -8.41
N ALA A 249 62.32 15.73 -9.17
CA ALA A 249 61.79 16.19 -10.50
C ALA A 249 60.43 15.48 -10.87
N LYS A 250 59.55 15.78 -11.89
CA LYS A 250 59.26 16.93 -12.81
C LYS A 250 57.70 17.08 -13.07
N LYS A 251 57.19 17.56 -14.25
CA LYS A 251 55.75 17.81 -14.58
C LYS A 251 55.39 18.22 -16.05
N GLU A 252 54.22 17.76 -16.58
CA GLU A 252 53.68 17.82 -17.98
C GLU A 252 52.10 17.86 -18.06
N THR A 253 51.40 18.27 -19.16
CA THR A 253 49.89 18.47 -19.22
C THR A 253 49.11 18.57 -20.61
N PHE A 254 47.75 18.46 -20.65
CA PHE A 254 46.85 18.98 -21.76
C PHE A 254 46.77 20.51 -21.82
N LEU A 255 47.04 21.16 -20.70
CA LEU A 255 47.25 22.60 -20.58
C LEU A 255 48.23 23.14 -21.63
N ASP A 256 49.15 22.29 -22.09
CA ASP A 256 50.17 22.57 -23.09
C ASP A 256 49.52 22.74 -24.49
N ILE A 257 48.41 22.04 -24.78
CA ILE A 257 47.58 22.25 -25.99
C ILE A 257 46.77 23.56 -25.89
N MET A 258 46.32 23.95 -24.69
CA MET A 258 45.67 25.26 -24.48
C MET A 258 46.61 26.45 -24.69
N GLN A 259 47.92 26.19 -24.76
CA GLN A 259 48.99 27.17 -25.02
C GLN A 259 49.53 27.09 -26.46
N SER A 260 48.91 26.29 -27.33
CA SER A 260 49.28 26.17 -28.75
C SER A 260 48.79 27.35 -29.60
N ASP A 261 49.50 27.62 -30.69
CA ASP A 261 49.14 28.68 -31.65
C ASP A 261 47.90 28.32 -32.50
N ASN A 262 47.60 27.02 -32.72
CA ASN A 262 46.44 26.56 -33.52
C ASN A 262 45.28 26.02 -32.66
N ARG A 263 45.17 26.50 -31.42
CA ARG A 263 44.24 26.01 -30.38
C ARG A 263 42.79 25.77 -30.80
N GLU A 264 42.24 26.49 -31.78
CA GLU A 264 40.82 26.35 -32.16
C GLU A 264 40.58 25.09 -33.01
N GLU A 265 41.45 24.81 -33.97
CA GLU A 265 41.40 23.57 -34.75
C GLU A 265 41.81 22.38 -33.88
N ASP A 266 42.88 22.54 -33.09
CA ASP A 266 43.38 21.50 -32.18
C ASP A 266 42.35 21.13 -31.10
N VAL A 267 41.59 22.10 -30.57
CA VAL A 267 40.46 21.82 -29.65
C VAL A 267 39.32 21.10 -30.35
N ILE A 268 38.91 21.55 -31.54
CA ILE A 268 37.82 20.89 -32.27
C ILE A 268 38.21 19.45 -32.62
N GLU A 269 39.44 19.20 -33.04
CA GLU A 269 39.93 17.85 -33.35
C GLU A 269 40.08 17.00 -32.08
N PHE A 270 40.53 17.57 -30.96
CA PHE A 270 40.53 16.89 -29.66
C PHE A 270 39.11 16.48 -29.24
N ILE A 271 38.12 17.38 -29.35
CA ILE A 271 36.71 17.13 -29.03
C ILE A 271 36.11 16.05 -29.94
N LYS A 272 36.53 15.93 -31.20
CA LYS A 272 36.11 14.82 -32.08
C LYS A 272 36.75 13.48 -31.69
N THR A 273 38.04 13.46 -31.41
CA THR A 273 38.85 12.23 -31.38
C THR A 273 39.04 11.61 -30.00
N HIS A 274 39.29 12.41 -28.97
CA HIS A 274 39.71 11.92 -27.64
C HIS A 274 38.52 11.51 -26.76
N ASN A 275 38.78 10.81 -25.66
CA ASN A 275 37.76 10.38 -24.71
C ASN A 275 37.48 11.44 -23.63
N LEU A 276 36.56 12.34 -23.94
CA LEU A 276 36.19 13.48 -23.08
C LEU A 276 35.64 13.04 -21.72
N LEU A 277 34.87 11.95 -21.68
CA LEU A 277 34.27 11.39 -20.46
C LEU A 277 35.32 10.78 -19.50
N LYS A 278 36.53 10.46 -20.00
CA LYS A 278 37.66 10.00 -19.18
C LYS A 278 38.65 11.12 -18.78
N GLY A 279 38.40 12.38 -19.16
CA GLY A 279 39.30 13.51 -18.87
C GLY A 279 40.69 13.34 -19.49
N GLU A 280 40.77 12.75 -20.69
CA GLU A 280 42.01 12.32 -21.31
C GLU A 280 43.05 13.46 -21.39
N LYS A 281 44.33 13.14 -21.12
CA LYS A 281 45.46 14.11 -21.04
C LYS A 281 45.29 15.25 -20.01
N GLY A 282 44.21 15.29 -19.23
CA GLY A 282 43.85 16.37 -18.31
C GLY A 282 42.76 17.32 -18.83
N PHE A 283 42.01 16.89 -19.84
CA PHE A 283 40.88 17.61 -20.44
C PHE A 283 39.76 17.91 -19.43
N SER A 284 39.22 19.12 -19.50
CA SER A 284 37.95 19.52 -18.90
C SER A 284 37.27 20.58 -19.77
N PHE A 285 35.95 20.47 -19.97
CA PHE A 285 35.16 21.50 -20.66
C PHE A 285 35.35 22.90 -20.05
N HIS A 286 35.64 22.99 -18.75
CA HIS A 286 35.92 24.25 -18.06
C HIS A 286 37.08 25.05 -18.70
N GLN A 287 38.10 24.36 -19.23
CA GLN A 287 39.31 24.97 -19.79
C GLN A 287 39.04 25.71 -21.12
N MET A 288 37.96 25.37 -21.84
CA MET A 288 37.59 25.97 -23.13
C MET A 288 36.39 26.92 -23.07
N LEU A 289 35.66 27.03 -21.95
CA LEU A 289 34.41 27.82 -21.89
C LEU A 289 34.59 29.27 -22.36
N TRP A 290 35.75 29.87 -22.08
CA TRP A 290 36.04 31.24 -22.50
C TRP A 290 36.08 31.42 -24.02
N MET A 291 36.40 30.36 -24.79
CA MET A 291 36.39 30.34 -26.26
C MET A 291 34.95 30.29 -26.81
N LEU A 292 34.01 29.68 -26.08
CA LEU A 292 32.59 29.61 -26.46
C LEU A 292 31.89 30.97 -26.46
N LYS A 293 32.58 32.04 -26.05
CA LYS A 293 32.14 33.43 -26.27
C LYS A 293 32.10 33.83 -27.74
N ASP A 294 32.83 33.14 -28.62
CA ASP A 294 32.61 33.26 -30.07
C ASP A 294 31.41 32.42 -30.53
N LYS A 295 30.63 32.95 -31.48
CA LYS A 295 29.36 32.37 -31.92
C LYS A 295 29.53 31.27 -32.98
N GLU A 296 30.60 31.31 -33.78
CA GLU A 296 30.87 30.28 -34.79
C GLU A 296 31.59 29.08 -34.18
N PHE A 297 32.58 29.32 -33.33
CA PHE A 297 33.27 28.30 -32.55
C PHE A 297 32.27 27.54 -31.65
N PHE A 298 31.39 28.25 -30.95
CA PHE A 298 30.31 27.62 -30.17
C PHE A 298 29.42 26.69 -31.01
N LYS A 299 29.01 27.11 -32.21
CA LYS A 299 28.22 26.26 -33.13
C LYS A 299 29.00 25.03 -33.59
N LYS A 300 30.28 25.17 -33.94
CA LYS A 300 31.15 24.04 -34.32
C LYS A 300 31.27 23.03 -33.17
N VAL A 301 31.44 23.49 -31.93
CA VAL A 301 31.49 22.63 -30.74
C VAL A 301 30.15 21.94 -30.46
N LEU A 302 29.02 22.65 -30.55
CA LEU A 302 27.69 22.06 -30.40
C LEU A 302 27.44 20.92 -31.39
N GLU A 303 27.71 21.12 -32.68
CA GLU A 303 27.45 20.08 -33.70
C GLU A 303 28.35 18.85 -33.52
N VAL A 304 29.61 19.02 -33.12
CA VAL A 304 30.48 17.88 -32.78
C VAL A 304 29.95 17.12 -31.56
N LEU A 305 29.54 17.82 -30.49
CA LEU A 305 29.04 17.17 -29.28
C LEU A 305 27.67 16.51 -29.50
N ARG A 306 26.75 17.15 -30.24
CA ARG A 306 25.49 16.55 -30.74
C ARG A 306 25.76 15.28 -31.54
N GLY A 307 26.69 15.34 -32.52
CA GLY A 307 27.07 14.19 -33.34
C GLY A 307 27.72 13.04 -32.55
N ARG A 308 28.36 13.34 -31.41
CA ARG A 308 28.90 12.33 -30.48
C ARG A 308 27.90 11.89 -29.39
N MET A 309 26.67 12.42 -29.37
CA MET A 309 25.67 12.21 -28.30
C MET A 309 26.18 12.60 -26.89
N ILE A 310 27.05 13.61 -26.81
CA ILE A 310 27.59 14.15 -25.54
C ILE A 310 26.88 15.47 -25.22
N TYR A 311 26.29 15.57 -24.03
CA TYR A 311 25.76 16.82 -23.48
C TYR A 311 26.66 17.34 -22.37
N ASP A 312 26.95 18.65 -22.36
CA ASP A 312 27.54 19.34 -21.21
C ASP A 312 26.75 20.60 -20.88
N ASN A 313 26.40 20.75 -19.60
CA ASN A 313 25.53 21.83 -19.14
C ASN A 313 26.19 23.22 -19.22
N GLN A 314 27.50 23.31 -19.01
CA GLN A 314 28.22 24.59 -19.07
C GLN A 314 28.39 25.02 -20.53
N VAL A 315 28.67 24.10 -21.45
CA VAL A 315 28.67 24.34 -22.90
C VAL A 315 27.30 24.83 -23.36
N TRP A 316 26.22 24.07 -23.15
CA TRP A 316 24.89 24.43 -23.66
C TRP A 316 24.35 25.76 -23.09
N SER A 317 24.77 26.17 -21.88
CA SER A 317 24.39 27.46 -21.30
C SER A 317 24.77 28.68 -22.17
N TYR A 318 25.78 28.57 -23.04
CA TYR A 318 26.17 29.64 -23.96
C TYR A 318 25.11 29.93 -25.06
N ALA A 319 24.11 29.06 -25.24
CA ALA A 319 22.95 29.37 -26.09
C ALA A 319 22.17 30.61 -25.58
N LEU A 320 22.15 30.84 -24.27
CA LEU A 320 21.59 32.05 -23.64
C LEU A 320 22.46 33.28 -23.92
N HIS A 321 23.79 33.17 -23.78
CA HIS A 321 24.75 34.23 -24.07
C HIS A 321 24.63 34.73 -25.52
N HIS A 322 24.55 33.79 -26.46
CA HIS A 322 24.45 34.07 -27.90
C HIS A 322 23.07 34.49 -28.39
N LYS A 323 22.07 34.53 -27.49
CA LYS A 323 20.67 34.89 -27.75
C LYS A 323 20.13 34.17 -29.00
N LEU A 324 20.30 32.85 -29.05
CA LEU A 324 19.93 32.02 -30.20
C LEU A 324 18.40 31.84 -30.32
N VAL A 325 17.70 32.90 -30.70
CA VAL A 325 16.26 32.84 -31.05
C VAL A 325 16.02 31.98 -32.29
N ASP A 326 16.98 31.98 -33.23
CA ASP A 326 16.91 31.23 -34.49
C ASP A 326 17.24 29.72 -34.34
N ASP A 327 17.90 29.34 -33.24
CA ASP A 327 18.17 27.94 -32.87
C ASP A 327 17.45 27.64 -31.54
N GLU A 328 16.10 27.61 -31.61
CA GLU A 328 15.26 27.18 -30.48
C GLU A 328 15.68 25.79 -29.95
N ARG A 329 16.31 24.94 -30.78
CA ARG A 329 16.76 23.59 -30.41
C ARG A 329 17.87 23.65 -29.36
N ALA A 330 18.90 24.48 -29.51
CA ALA A 330 19.96 24.62 -28.49
C ALA A 330 19.41 25.07 -27.14
N LEU A 331 18.43 25.99 -27.14
CA LEU A 331 17.76 26.45 -25.92
C LEU A 331 16.84 25.38 -25.30
N ARG A 332 16.08 24.64 -26.11
CA ARG A 332 15.25 23.50 -25.65
C ARG A 332 16.13 22.40 -25.03
N GLU A 333 17.20 22.00 -25.74
CA GLU A 333 18.18 21.02 -25.25
C GLU A 333 18.79 21.45 -23.91
N TYR A 334 19.10 22.74 -23.73
CA TYR A 334 19.54 23.27 -22.44
C TYR A 334 18.44 23.17 -21.38
N PHE A 335 17.26 23.78 -21.58
CA PHE A 335 16.21 23.80 -20.55
C PHE A 335 15.66 22.41 -20.17
N GLN A 336 15.75 21.42 -21.06
CA GLN A 336 15.37 20.03 -20.77
C GLN A 336 16.43 19.27 -19.96
N ASN A 337 17.72 19.48 -20.22
CA ASN A 337 18.80 18.70 -19.60
C ASN A 337 19.54 19.42 -18.45
N ALA A 338 19.35 20.73 -18.31
CA ALA A 338 20.01 21.57 -17.31
C ALA A 338 19.44 21.37 -15.89
N GLN A 339 19.75 20.20 -15.29
CA GLN A 339 19.48 19.79 -13.90
C GLN A 339 18.34 20.58 -13.24
N PRO A 340 17.08 20.35 -13.66
CA PRO A 340 16.04 21.38 -13.58
C PRO A 340 15.54 21.76 -12.19
N TRP A 341 16.09 21.20 -11.12
CA TRP A 341 15.65 21.29 -9.72
C TRP A 341 15.13 22.66 -9.29
N ASN A 342 15.82 23.75 -9.67
CA ASN A 342 15.38 25.10 -9.32
C ASN A 342 14.14 25.53 -10.12
N MET A 343 14.11 25.35 -11.45
CA MET A 343 12.94 25.75 -12.27
C MET A 343 11.75 24.81 -12.05
N VAL A 344 11.97 23.51 -11.90
CA VAL A 344 10.94 22.48 -11.70
C VAL A 344 10.25 22.56 -10.33
N GLN A 345 10.82 23.30 -9.37
CA GLN A 345 10.16 23.69 -8.11
C GLN A 345 9.23 24.90 -8.27
N TYR A 346 9.48 25.81 -9.23
CA TYR A 346 8.63 26.97 -9.50
C TYR A 346 7.57 26.72 -10.59
N LEU A 347 7.82 25.74 -11.47
CA LEU A 347 6.86 25.28 -12.47
C LEU A 347 5.93 24.22 -11.86
N GLY A 348 4.63 24.32 -12.15
CA GLY A 348 3.64 23.34 -11.71
C GLY A 348 3.85 21.93 -12.28
N SER A 349 2.97 21.01 -11.90
CA SER A 349 2.93 19.63 -12.40
C SER A 349 2.76 19.52 -13.92
N SER A 350 2.16 20.52 -14.56
CA SER A 350 2.20 20.66 -16.01
C SER A 350 2.50 22.11 -16.40
N PHE A 351 3.27 22.27 -17.48
CA PHE A 351 3.65 23.55 -18.06
C PHE A 351 3.97 23.35 -19.55
N SER A 352 3.59 24.28 -20.41
CA SER A 352 3.92 24.21 -21.84
C SER A 352 4.32 25.58 -22.37
N SER A 353 5.41 25.60 -23.14
CA SER A 353 5.97 26.79 -23.78
C SER A 353 6.82 26.36 -24.98
N LYS A 354 7.26 27.32 -25.79
CA LYS A 354 8.17 27.05 -26.92
C LYS A 354 9.51 26.43 -26.50
N LEU A 355 10.06 26.81 -25.35
CA LEU A 355 11.42 26.42 -24.94
C LEU A 355 11.46 25.26 -23.95
N PHE A 356 10.38 25.06 -23.20
CA PHE A 356 10.28 24.00 -22.18
C PHE A 356 8.83 23.52 -22.05
N THR A 357 8.64 22.21 -22.00
CA THR A 357 7.35 21.55 -21.73
C THR A 357 7.57 20.52 -20.63
N ARG A 358 6.64 20.49 -19.66
CA ARG A 358 6.57 19.51 -18.57
C ARG A 358 5.20 18.83 -18.62
N THR A 359 5.21 17.53 -18.79
CA THR A 359 4.05 16.65 -18.75
C THR A 359 3.80 16.14 -17.33
N LEU A 360 2.66 15.48 -17.11
CA LEU A 360 2.37 14.83 -15.82
C LEU A 360 3.30 13.64 -15.52
N ALA A 361 3.88 13.01 -16.54
CA ALA A 361 4.93 12.01 -16.35
C ALA A 361 6.20 12.63 -15.73
N ASP A 362 6.56 13.85 -16.16
CA ASP A 362 7.68 14.65 -15.61
C ASP A 362 7.35 15.29 -14.24
N ALA A 363 6.19 14.96 -13.66
CA ALA A 363 5.76 15.41 -12.34
C ALA A 363 5.66 14.27 -11.31
N GLU A 364 6.10 13.06 -11.67
CA GLU A 364 5.89 11.84 -10.87
C GLU A 364 4.43 11.64 -10.42
N PHE A 365 3.47 11.92 -11.31
CA PHE A 365 2.06 11.69 -10.99
C PHE A 365 1.81 10.20 -10.69
N LYS A 366 1.13 9.93 -9.57
CA LYS A 366 0.86 8.59 -9.05
C LYS A 366 -0.64 8.47 -8.80
N ALA A 367 -1.28 7.57 -9.53
CA ALA A 367 -2.61 7.10 -9.21
C ALA A 367 -2.48 6.14 -8.02
N LEU A 368 -3.03 6.54 -6.87
CA LEU A 368 -2.99 5.76 -5.65
C LEU A 368 -4.39 5.20 -5.36
N ASP A 369 -4.46 4.00 -4.82
CA ASP A 369 -5.73 3.39 -4.38
C ASP A 369 -5.67 3.10 -2.87
N TYR A 370 -6.84 3.09 -2.21
CA TYR A 370 -6.95 3.01 -0.76
C TYR A 370 -7.93 1.91 -0.36
N PHE A 371 -7.38 0.77 0.07
CA PHE A 371 -8.18 -0.43 0.35
C PHE A 371 -7.77 -1.14 1.65
N PRO A 372 -8.72 -1.63 2.46
CA PRO A 372 -10.14 -1.29 2.47
C PRO A 372 -10.35 0.11 3.07
N MET A 373 -11.29 0.88 2.55
CA MET A 373 -11.61 2.23 3.01
C MET A 373 -13.10 2.29 3.36
N VAL A 374 -13.41 2.48 4.64
CA VAL A 374 -14.78 2.57 5.19
C VAL A 374 -14.86 3.84 6.02
N ASN A 375 -15.55 4.87 5.54
CA ASN A 375 -15.76 6.08 6.32
C ASN A 375 -16.72 5.81 7.49
N ALA A 376 -16.54 6.55 8.59
CA ALA A 376 -17.43 6.48 9.75
C ALA A 376 -18.59 7.48 9.66
N ARG A 377 -18.70 8.26 8.58
CA ARG A 377 -19.66 9.34 8.41
C ARG A 377 -20.23 9.35 7.00
N ALA A 378 -21.56 9.34 6.88
CA ALA A 378 -22.27 9.63 5.63
C ALA A 378 -22.75 11.10 5.53
N HIS A 379 -22.65 11.87 6.62
CA HIS A 379 -23.02 13.28 6.67
C HIS A 379 -21.88 14.19 7.10
N GLN A 380 -21.88 15.41 6.58
CA GLN A 380 -20.87 16.43 6.89
C GLN A 380 -20.97 16.86 8.36
N VAL A 381 -19.82 16.95 9.03
CA VAL A 381 -19.71 17.49 10.39
C VAL A 381 -18.64 18.59 10.40
N GLY A 382 -19.08 19.85 10.40
CA GLY A 382 -18.21 21.03 10.25
C GLY A 382 -17.99 21.43 8.79
N ASP A 383 -16.91 22.17 8.52
CA ASP A 383 -16.60 22.68 7.18
C ASP A 383 -16.11 21.59 6.20
N LEU A 384 -16.19 21.90 4.90
CA LEU A 384 -15.77 21.01 3.80
C LEU A 384 -14.31 20.53 3.93
N GLU A 385 -13.43 21.29 4.58
CA GLU A 385 -12.06 20.87 4.87
C GLU A 385 -11.97 19.62 5.77
N HIS A 386 -13.03 19.26 6.49
CA HIS A 386 -13.06 18.15 7.43
C HIS A 386 -13.90 16.94 6.97
N TRP A 387 -14.49 16.96 5.76
CA TRP A 387 -15.23 15.81 5.22
C TRP A 387 -14.38 14.54 5.15
N THR A 388 -13.17 14.63 4.57
CA THR A 388 -12.28 13.46 4.47
C THR A 388 -11.52 13.24 5.79
N LEU A 389 -12.01 12.30 6.60
CA LEU A 389 -11.43 11.96 7.91
C LEU A 389 -10.02 11.33 7.81
N ASN A 390 -9.74 10.59 6.73
CA ASN A 390 -8.42 10.02 6.46
C ASN A 390 -7.48 11.10 5.91
N ARG A 391 -6.55 11.58 6.74
CA ARG A 391 -5.62 12.67 6.40
C ARG A 391 -4.72 12.34 5.20
N THR A 392 -4.16 11.13 5.14
CA THR A 392 -3.28 10.69 4.05
C THR A 392 -4.00 10.76 2.71
N PHE A 393 -5.21 10.19 2.65
CA PHE A 393 -6.03 10.26 1.44
C PHE A 393 -6.50 11.68 1.11
N LYS A 394 -6.84 12.51 2.12
CA LYS A 394 -7.16 13.94 1.92
C LYS A 394 -6.01 14.69 1.23
N ASP A 395 -4.77 14.47 1.67
CA ASP A 395 -3.59 15.11 1.10
C ASP A 395 -3.29 14.63 -0.33
N THR A 396 -3.51 13.33 -0.62
CA THR A 396 -3.48 12.78 -1.99
C THR A 396 -4.56 13.40 -2.88
N TYR A 397 -5.81 13.49 -2.41
CA TYR A 397 -6.92 14.09 -3.16
C TYR A 397 -6.70 15.58 -3.44
N HIS A 398 -6.23 16.37 -2.47
CA HIS A 398 -5.85 17.77 -2.71
C HIS A 398 -4.66 17.90 -3.67
N SER A 399 -3.69 16.98 -3.63
CA SER A 399 -2.58 16.96 -4.58
C SER A 399 -3.07 16.66 -5.99
N PHE A 400 -3.95 15.68 -6.17
CA PHE A 400 -4.63 15.40 -7.43
C PHE A 400 -5.43 16.60 -7.96
N LEU A 401 -6.23 17.27 -7.12
CA LEU A 401 -6.97 18.46 -7.54
C LEU A 401 -6.05 19.61 -8.00
N ARG A 402 -4.94 19.86 -7.29
CA ARG A 402 -3.92 20.84 -7.70
C ARG A 402 -3.32 20.47 -9.06
N ILE A 403 -3.04 19.19 -9.27
CA ILE A 403 -2.52 18.66 -10.53
C ILE A 403 -3.53 18.84 -11.67
N MET A 404 -4.80 18.51 -11.46
CA MET A 404 -5.88 18.69 -12.44
C MET A 404 -6.06 20.16 -12.85
N VAL A 405 -6.04 21.10 -11.90
CA VAL A 405 -6.15 22.54 -12.19
C VAL A 405 -4.94 23.04 -13.01
N GLN A 406 -3.74 22.58 -12.70
CA GLN A 406 -2.52 22.94 -13.44
C GLN A 406 -2.51 22.30 -14.84
N HIS A 407 -2.91 21.04 -14.96
CA HIS A 407 -2.99 20.30 -16.21
C HIS A 407 -4.03 20.88 -17.16
N ALA A 408 -5.25 21.17 -16.68
CA ALA A 408 -6.29 21.82 -17.47
C ALA A 408 -5.85 23.22 -17.96
N SER A 409 -5.02 23.93 -17.18
CA SER A 409 -4.46 25.22 -17.59
C SER A 409 -3.41 25.07 -18.70
N ALA A 410 -2.60 24.02 -18.69
CA ALA A 410 -1.58 23.74 -19.71
C ALA A 410 -2.16 23.15 -21.01
N MET A 411 -3.08 22.18 -20.91
CA MET A 411 -3.70 21.54 -22.09
C MET A 411 -4.59 22.50 -22.88
N ARG A 412 -5.27 23.47 -22.23
CA ARG A 412 -6.03 24.53 -22.92
C ARG A 412 -5.23 25.30 -23.99
N ALA A 413 -3.91 25.29 -23.92
CA ALA A 413 -3.03 25.94 -24.90
C ALA A 413 -2.58 25.01 -26.06
N THR A 414 -2.92 23.72 -26.06
CA THR A 414 -2.36 22.72 -27.00
C THR A 414 -3.37 21.70 -27.57
N SER A 415 -4.26 21.13 -26.75
CA SER A 415 -5.36 20.24 -27.19
C SER A 415 -6.41 20.08 -26.09
N GLY A 416 -7.67 19.92 -26.48
CA GLY A 416 -8.81 20.20 -25.60
C GLY A 416 -8.93 19.31 -24.36
N VAL A 417 -8.63 19.90 -23.19
CA VAL A 417 -9.26 19.79 -21.85
C VAL A 417 -9.55 18.42 -21.22
N ASP A 418 -9.98 17.40 -21.96
CA ASP A 418 -10.97 16.43 -21.50
C ASP A 418 -10.48 14.97 -21.65
N ASP A 419 -9.35 14.65 -21.03
CA ASP A 419 -8.87 13.28 -20.90
C ASP A 419 -9.79 12.48 -19.94
N PRO A 420 -10.50 11.44 -20.42
CA PRO A 420 -11.47 10.70 -19.61
C PRO A 420 -10.82 9.86 -18.51
N MET A 421 -9.54 9.50 -18.64
CA MET A 421 -8.85 8.59 -17.72
C MET A 421 -8.58 9.26 -16.37
N TYR A 422 -8.29 10.57 -16.34
CA TYR A 422 -8.23 11.33 -15.09
C TYR A 422 -9.61 11.55 -14.46
N LYS A 423 -10.68 11.65 -15.27
CA LYS A 423 -12.06 11.70 -14.73
C LYS A 423 -12.42 10.38 -14.03
N LEU A 424 -12.04 9.22 -14.60
CA LEU A 424 -12.24 7.91 -13.96
C LEU A 424 -11.54 7.80 -12.59
N LEU A 425 -10.31 8.31 -12.47
CA LEU A 425 -9.63 8.38 -11.17
C LEU A 425 -10.31 9.37 -10.20
N TRP A 426 -10.88 10.47 -10.69
CA TRP A 426 -11.67 11.37 -9.85
C TRP A 426 -12.95 10.69 -9.34
N VAL A 427 -13.63 9.90 -10.17
CA VAL A 427 -14.79 9.07 -9.78
C VAL A 427 -14.43 8.12 -8.64
N GLN A 428 -13.30 7.40 -8.74
CA GLN A 428 -12.76 6.55 -7.68
C GLN A 428 -12.49 7.36 -6.39
N TYR A 429 -11.86 8.53 -6.50
CA TYR A 429 -11.61 9.41 -5.35
C TYR A 429 -12.90 10.00 -4.74
N LEU A 430 -13.99 10.13 -5.49
CA LEU A 430 -15.30 10.55 -4.97
C LEU A 430 -16.01 9.38 -4.25
N GLN A 431 -15.91 8.16 -4.77
CA GLN A 431 -16.40 6.94 -4.10
C GLN A 431 -15.70 6.71 -2.76
N LEU A 432 -14.37 6.88 -2.68
CA LEU A 432 -13.61 6.78 -1.41
C LEU A 432 -13.97 7.86 -0.37
N GLN A 433 -14.74 8.88 -0.77
CA GLN A 433 -15.32 9.91 0.10
C GLN A 433 -16.83 9.70 0.36
N ASP A 434 -17.43 8.61 -0.12
CA ASP A 434 -18.88 8.35 -0.16
C ASP A 434 -19.70 9.44 -0.88
N ARG A 435 -19.05 10.25 -1.73
CA ARG A 435 -19.66 11.34 -2.51
C ARG A 435 -20.28 10.79 -3.81
N THR A 436 -21.18 9.82 -3.65
CA THR A 436 -21.64 8.93 -4.72
C THR A 436 -22.39 9.66 -5.83
N ASP A 437 -23.24 10.64 -5.52
CA ASP A 437 -23.96 11.39 -6.56
C ASP A 437 -23.03 12.22 -7.46
N GLU A 438 -21.96 12.77 -6.88
CA GLU A 438 -20.90 13.46 -7.63
C GLU A 438 -20.06 12.46 -8.45
N ALA A 439 -19.79 11.28 -7.90
CA ALA A 439 -19.09 10.20 -8.60
C ALA A 439 -19.89 9.71 -9.83
N ILE A 440 -21.20 9.47 -9.67
CA ILE A 440 -22.12 9.08 -10.77
C ILE A 440 -22.09 10.16 -11.86
N LYS A 441 -22.33 11.41 -11.50
CA LYS A 441 -22.38 12.52 -12.47
C LYS A 441 -21.04 12.70 -13.22
N MET A 442 -19.91 12.60 -12.52
CA MET A 442 -18.59 12.71 -13.15
C MET A 442 -18.28 11.49 -14.03
N PHE A 443 -18.79 10.31 -13.68
CA PHE A 443 -18.67 9.09 -14.48
C PHE A 443 -19.51 9.17 -15.76
N GLU A 444 -20.76 9.63 -15.69
CA GLU A 444 -21.63 9.86 -16.85
C GLU A 444 -21.01 10.84 -17.86
N GLU A 445 -20.37 11.91 -17.38
CA GLU A 445 -19.64 12.87 -18.22
C GLU A 445 -18.38 12.27 -18.87
N ALA A 446 -17.68 11.36 -18.19
CA ALA A 446 -16.50 10.68 -18.71
C ALA A 446 -16.81 9.51 -19.65
N LEU A 447 -17.97 8.86 -19.46
CA LEU A 447 -18.33 7.57 -20.07
C LEU A 447 -18.20 7.53 -21.60
N PRO A 448 -18.63 8.54 -22.40
CA PRO A 448 -18.48 8.50 -23.85
C PRO A 448 -17.02 8.45 -24.32
N GLY A 449 -16.12 9.12 -23.59
CA GLY A 449 -14.69 9.09 -23.87
C GLY A 449 -14.03 7.79 -23.41
N LEU A 450 -14.43 7.28 -22.24
CA LEU A 450 -13.94 6.00 -21.70
C LEU A 450 -14.35 4.80 -22.58
N LEU A 451 -15.58 4.77 -23.08
CA LEU A 451 -16.04 3.75 -24.02
C LEU A 451 -15.25 3.78 -25.32
N LYS A 452 -15.00 4.98 -25.88
CA LYS A 452 -14.19 5.14 -27.10
C LYS A 452 -12.75 4.62 -26.93
N ILE A 453 -12.14 4.81 -25.76
CA ILE A 453 -10.82 4.22 -25.44
C ILE A 453 -10.96 2.69 -25.44
N ALA A 454 -11.88 2.15 -24.65
CA ALA A 454 -12.10 0.71 -24.51
C ALA A 454 -12.49 -0.02 -25.81
N GLU A 455 -13.11 0.67 -26.77
CA GLU A 455 -13.41 0.17 -28.11
C GLU A 455 -12.21 0.24 -29.08
N SER A 456 -11.19 1.06 -28.77
CA SER A 456 -10.05 1.30 -29.66
C SER A 456 -8.85 0.37 -29.42
N ASP A 457 -8.55 0.04 -28.16
CA ASP A 457 -7.40 -0.78 -27.76
C ASP A 457 -7.72 -1.80 -26.65
N GLY A 458 -8.94 -1.79 -26.10
CA GLY A 458 -9.35 -2.63 -24.97
C GLY A 458 -8.98 -2.07 -23.58
N SER A 459 -8.26 -0.95 -23.51
CA SER A 459 -7.87 -0.29 -22.25
C SER A 459 -9.10 0.14 -21.44
N VAL A 460 -8.96 0.20 -20.12
CA VAL A 460 -9.99 0.60 -19.13
C VAL A 460 -11.34 -0.16 -19.17
N ARG A 461 -11.54 -1.13 -20.07
CA ARG A 461 -12.85 -1.75 -20.32
C ARG A 461 -13.50 -2.36 -19.07
N ILE A 462 -12.73 -3.13 -18.31
CA ILE A 462 -13.22 -3.84 -17.12
C ILE A 462 -13.51 -2.88 -15.96
N GLN A 463 -12.74 -1.79 -15.84
CA GLN A 463 -13.00 -0.71 -14.89
C GLN A 463 -14.31 0.02 -15.24
N VAL A 464 -14.52 0.35 -16.52
CA VAL A 464 -15.74 1.01 -17.01
C VAL A 464 -16.97 0.13 -16.79
N ASP A 465 -16.90 -1.15 -17.15
CA ASP A 465 -18.01 -2.08 -16.96
C ASP A 465 -18.30 -2.35 -15.46
N TYR A 466 -17.26 -2.46 -14.62
CA TYR A 466 -17.45 -2.54 -13.16
C TYR A 466 -18.15 -1.29 -12.60
N MET A 467 -17.70 -0.08 -12.95
CA MET A 467 -18.34 1.16 -12.52
C MET A 467 -19.80 1.26 -12.99
N ARG A 468 -20.09 0.84 -14.23
CA ARG A 468 -21.47 0.78 -14.75
C ARG A 468 -22.35 -0.19 -13.97
N ALA A 469 -21.84 -1.37 -13.63
CA ALA A 469 -22.58 -2.36 -12.84
C ALA A 469 -22.78 -1.90 -11.38
N TYR A 470 -21.78 -1.25 -10.78
CA TYR A 470 -21.85 -0.69 -9.43
C TYR A 470 -22.82 0.47 -9.34
N PHE A 471 -22.76 1.47 -10.24
CA PHE A 471 -23.63 2.64 -10.18
C PHE A 471 -25.10 2.34 -10.50
N ASP A 472 -25.38 1.24 -11.22
CA ASP A 472 -26.75 0.76 -11.44
C ASP A 472 -27.46 0.39 -10.11
N PHE A 473 -26.74 0.05 -9.03
CA PHE A 473 -27.35 -0.10 -7.69
C PHE A 473 -27.94 1.21 -7.14
N PHE A 474 -27.47 2.36 -7.62
CA PHE A 474 -27.90 3.69 -7.17
C PHE A 474 -28.91 4.34 -8.13
N THR A 475 -28.81 4.09 -9.44
CA THR A 475 -29.70 4.70 -10.45
C THR A 475 -30.72 3.73 -11.05
N GLY A 476 -30.44 2.42 -11.01
CA GLY A 476 -31.14 1.38 -11.77
C GLY A 476 -32.35 0.73 -11.11
N LEU A 477 -32.78 1.20 -9.93
CA LEU A 477 -33.88 0.61 -9.14
C LEU A 477 -35.17 0.44 -9.96
N ASP A 478 -35.62 1.51 -10.63
CA ASP A 478 -36.82 1.50 -11.49
C ASP A 478 -36.66 0.60 -12.72
N SER A 479 -35.42 0.30 -13.12
CA SER A 479 -35.13 -0.62 -14.22
C SER A 479 -35.16 -2.09 -13.79
N GLY A 480 -35.01 -2.38 -12.49
CA GLY A 480 -34.73 -3.71 -11.95
C GLY A 480 -33.26 -4.11 -12.04
N PHE A 481 -32.33 -3.15 -11.98
CA PHE A 481 -30.87 -3.34 -12.10
C PHE A 481 -30.43 -4.03 -13.41
N LYS A 482 -30.96 -3.56 -14.54
CA LYS A 482 -30.71 -4.19 -15.87
C LYS A 482 -29.27 -4.04 -16.36
N VAL A 483 -28.56 -2.98 -15.99
CA VAL A 483 -27.18 -2.75 -16.45
C VAL A 483 -26.22 -3.66 -15.70
N ALA A 484 -26.34 -3.75 -14.37
CA ALA A 484 -25.59 -4.69 -13.55
C ALA A 484 -25.83 -6.14 -13.99
N ARG A 485 -27.11 -6.56 -14.11
CA ARG A 485 -27.48 -7.93 -14.50
C ARG A 485 -27.04 -8.33 -15.92
N SER A 486 -26.81 -7.37 -16.82
CA SER A 486 -26.26 -7.65 -18.15
C SER A 486 -24.75 -7.80 -18.08
N ILE A 487 -24.05 -6.79 -17.54
CA ILE A 487 -22.58 -6.74 -17.48
C ILE A 487 -22.00 -7.90 -16.68
N VAL A 488 -22.53 -8.18 -15.48
CA VAL A 488 -21.96 -9.16 -14.55
C VAL A 488 -21.83 -10.57 -15.16
N ARG A 489 -22.75 -10.94 -16.07
CA ARG A 489 -22.73 -12.23 -16.77
C ARG A 489 -21.52 -12.41 -17.67
N ASP A 490 -21.06 -11.33 -18.31
CA ASP A 490 -19.88 -11.36 -19.18
C ASP A 490 -18.60 -11.65 -18.38
N TYR A 491 -18.61 -11.34 -17.07
CA TYR A 491 -17.49 -11.53 -16.14
C TYR A 491 -17.65 -12.73 -15.20
N GLU A 492 -18.76 -13.49 -15.24
CA GLU A 492 -19.01 -14.67 -14.38
C GLU A 492 -17.88 -15.71 -14.43
N ASN A 493 -17.20 -15.84 -15.57
CA ASN A 493 -16.08 -16.76 -15.80
C ASN A 493 -14.75 -16.05 -16.16
N TYR A 494 -14.59 -14.80 -15.75
CA TYR A 494 -13.39 -14.01 -16.06
C TYR A 494 -12.10 -14.65 -15.48
N PRO A 495 -11.01 -14.80 -16.26
CA PRO A 495 -9.86 -15.62 -15.86
C PRO A 495 -8.95 -15.00 -14.79
N VAL A 496 -9.10 -13.71 -14.47
CA VAL A 496 -8.32 -13.05 -13.41
C VAL A 496 -9.17 -12.98 -12.13
N PRO A 497 -8.87 -13.75 -11.06
CA PRO A 497 -9.72 -13.84 -9.88
C PRO A 497 -9.99 -12.48 -9.21
N GLN A 498 -8.97 -11.63 -9.10
CA GLN A 498 -9.04 -10.31 -8.47
C GLN A 498 -10.12 -9.42 -9.08
N TRP A 499 -10.34 -9.53 -10.40
CA TRP A 499 -11.40 -8.81 -11.11
C TRP A 499 -12.72 -9.58 -11.16
N ARG A 500 -12.67 -10.92 -11.21
CA ARG A 500 -13.87 -11.77 -11.18
C ARG A 500 -14.67 -11.58 -9.90
N ILE A 501 -13.99 -11.53 -8.74
CA ILE A 501 -14.63 -11.48 -7.41
C ILE A 501 -15.59 -10.28 -7.27
N PRO A 502 -15.21 -9.02 -7.56
CA PRO A 502 -16.15 -7.89 -7.51
C PRO A 502 -17.44 -8.05 -8.33
N PHE A 503 -17.38 -8.61 -9.55
CA PHE A 503 -18.60 -8.88 -10.32
C PHE A 503 -19.45 -9.99 -9.69
N LEU A 504 -18.83 -11.02 -9.09
CA LEU A 504 -19.55 -12.06 -8.35
C LEU A 504 -20.18 -11.52 -7.05
N GLU A 505 -19.58 -10.53 -6.39
CA GLU A 505 -20.19 -9.83 -5.25
C GLU A 505 -21.42 -9.00 -5.65
N ILE A 506 -21.41 -8.39 -6.84
CA ILE A 506 -22.59 -7.74 -7.44
C ILE A 506 -23.66 -8.80 -7.77
N LEU A 507 -23.27 -9.96 -8.30
CA LEU A 507 -24.21 -11.06 -8.62
C LEU A 507 -24.90 -11.64 -7.37
N ASP A 508 -24.12 -11.90 -6.33
CA ASP A 508 -24.61 -12.46 -5.05
C ASP A 508 -25.60 -11.49 -4.37
N GLN A 509 -25.31 -10.19 -4.40
CA GLN A 509 -26.23 -9.16 -3.90
C GLN A 509 -27.52 -9.05 -4.72
N LEU A 510 -27.45 -9.20 -6.05
CA LEU A 510 -28.63 -9.21 -6.91
C LEU A 510 -29.51 -10.45 -6.72
N ASN A 511 -28.91 -11.62 -6.46
CA ASN A 511 -29.68 -12.82 -6.10
C ASN A 511 -30.34 -12.64 -4.72
N GLU A 512 -29.61 -12.16 -3.69
CA GLU A 512 -30.19 -11.90 -2.35
C GLU A 512 -31.31 -10.83 -2.38
N TYR A 513 -31.25 -9.89 -3.32
CA TYR A 513 -32.30 -8.89 -3.55
C TYR A 513 -33.59 -9.50 -4.10
N ASP A 514 -33.49 -10.48 -5.00
CA ASP A 514 -34.63 -11.10 -5.69
C ASP A 514 -35.46 -12.03 -4.78
N GLY A 515 -35.10 -12.15 -3.49
CA GLY A 515 -35.76 -13.07 -2.54
C GLY A 515 -35.35 -14.53 -2.70
N GLU A 516 -34.46 -14.82 -3.65
CA GLU A 516 -33.65 -16.04 -3.60
C GLU A 516 -32.83 -16.00 -2.31
N MET A 517 -33.12 -16.94 -1.39
CA MET A 517 -32.35 -17.16 -0.17
C MET A 517 -31.72 -18.55 -0.19
N ILE A 518 -30.42 -18.60 0.07
CA ILE A 518 -29.78 -19.82 0.56
C ILE A 518 -30.19 -19.91 2.03
N GLU A 519 -30.79 -21.03 2.42
CA GLU A 519 -30.69 -21.50 3.80
C GLU A 519 -29.19 -21.75 4.03
N ASP A 520 -28.53 -20.79 4.67
CA ASP A 520 -27.13 -20.92 5.07
C ASP A 520 -27.10 -22.02 6.13
N ASP A 521 -26.46 -23.14 5.77
CA ASP A 521 -26.44 -24.38 6.55
C ASP A 521 -26.09 -24.08 8.02
N GLU A 522 -26.97 -24.52 8.94
CA GLU A 522 -26.94 -24.12 10.35
C GLU A 522 -25.53 -24.30 10.94
N VAL A 523 -24.96 -23.20 11.45
CA VAL A 523 -23.69 -23.25 12.15
C VAL A 523 -23.88 -24.18 13.35
N PRO A 524 -23.15 -25.29 13.48
CA PRO A 524 -23.38 -26.26 14.55
C PRO A 524 -22.98 -25.64 15.89
N ASP A 525 -23.97 -25.06 16.57
CA ASP A 525 -23.81 -24.36 17.84
C ASP A 525 -23.42 -25.40 18.91
N LYS A 526 -22.17 -25.33 19.36
CA LYS A 526 -21.64 -26.27 20.34
C LYS A 526 -21.67 -25.68 21.74
N ASP A 527 -22.02 -26.56 22.67
CA ASP A 527 -21.87 -26.44 24.11
C ASP A 527 -22.77 -25.40 24.80
N LEU A 528 -24.08 -25.71 24.91
CA LEU A 528 -24.92 -25.14 25.99
C LEU A 528 -26.11 -26.03 26.45
N GLU A 529 -25.90 -27.33 26.66
CA GLU A 529 -26.84 -28.17 27.42
C GLU A 529 -26.36 -28.47 28.85
N SER A 530 -27.05 -27.91 29.85
CA SER A 530 -27.73 -28.69 30.90
C SER A 530 -28.37 -27.77 31.95
N MET A 531 -29.69 -27.88 32.11
CA MET A 531 -30.44 -27.17 33.14
C MET A 531 -30.51 -27.94 34.47
N THR A 532 -30.71 -27.21 35.56
CA THR A 532 -31.70 -27.60 36.60
C THR A 532 -32.14 -26.37 37.40
N GLU A 533 -33.12 -25.65 36.85
CA GLU A 533 -33.72 -24.45 37.49
C GLU A 533 -34.42 -24.74 38.83
N GLU A 534 -34.79 -26.01 39.08
CA GLU A 534 -35.65 -26.40 40.19
C GLU A 534 -34.98 -26.35 41.57
N GLN A 535 -33.64 -26.38 41.65
CA GLN A 535 -32.92 -26.39 42.94
C GLN A 535 -32.36 -25.02 43.38
N LYS A 536 -32.32 -24.01 42.48
CA LYS A 536 -31.94 -22.64 42.88
C LYS A 536 -33.12 -21.80 43.40
N LYS A 537 -34.36 -22.20 43.14
CA LYS A 537 -35.59 -21.44 43.49
C LYS A 537 -36.19 -21.71 44.89
N GLN A 538 -35.54 -22.52 45.74
CA GLN A 538 -36.11 -22.94 47.04
C GLN A 538 -35.44 -22.35 48.31
N LYS A 539 -34.62 -21.29 48.23
CA LYS A 539 -34.03 -20.67 49.44
C LYS A 539 -34.07 -19.14 49.55
N TYR A 540 -35.02 -18.48 48.88
CA TYR A 540 -35.28 -17.03 49.08
C TYR A 540 -36.77 -16.63 48.99
N LYS A 541 -37.66 -17.39 49.65
CA LYS A 541 -39.10 -17.07 49.81
C LYS A 541 -39.57 -17.18 51.26
N GLN A 542 -39.10 -16.28 52.13
CA GLN A 542 -39.77 -16.02 53.42
C GLN A 542 -39.62 -14.58 53.95
N SER A 543 -39.63 -13.63 53.01
CA SER A 543 -39.91 -12.21 53.25
C SER A 543 -40.65 -11.65 52.02
N ILE A 544 -41.05 -10.36 52.04
CA ILE A 544 -41.80 -9.69 50.96
C ILE A 544 -43.21 -10.29 50.69
N LYS A 545 -44.04 -10.33 51.74
CA LYS A 545 -45.49 -10.11 51.63
C LYS A 545 -45.84 -8.80 52.36
N LYS A 546 -45.58 -7.65 51.70
CA LYS A 546 -46.10 -6.31 52.08
C LYS A 546 -45.71 -5.16 51.13
N GLU A 547 -44.79 -5.37 50.19
CA GLU A 547 -44.38 -4.32 49.24
C GLU A 547 -45.37 -4.15 48.05
N PRO A 548 -45.48 -2.93 47.49
CA PRO A 548 -46.11 -2.70 46.19
C PRO A 548 -45.31 -3.36 45.07
N ARG A 549 -45.99 -3.85 44.04
CA ARG A 549 -45.39 -4.39 42.81
C ARG A 549 -46.08 -3.79 41.59
N LEU A 550 -45.26 -3.42 40.63
CA LEU A 550 -45.65 -2.86 39.35
C LEU A 550 -44.79 -3.54 38.29
N ALA A 551 -45.41 -4.04 37.23
CA ALA A 551 -44.77 -4.52 36.01
C ALA A 551 -45.62 -4.06 34.82
N CYS A 552 -45.01 -4.02 33.64
CA CYS A 552 -45.71 -3.62 32.42
C CYS A 552 -45.05 -4.28 31.21
N GLU A 553 -45.86 -4.75 30.27
CA GLU A 553 -45.46 -5.16 28.92
C GLU A 553 -46.14 -4.26 27.88
N LEU A 554 -45.55 -4.16 26.69
CA LEU A 554 -46.00 -3.27 25.61
C LEU A 554 -46.13 -4.09 24.33
N ASN A 555 -47.36 -4.43 23.97
CA ASN A 555 -47.72 -5.23 22.82
C ASN A 555 -48.38 -4.31 21.76
N GLU A 556 -47.57 -3.88 20.79
CA GLU A 556 -47.92 -2.87 19.79
C GLU A 556 -48.50 -1.59 20.43
N GLN A 557 -49.80 -1.34 20.31
CA GLN A 557 -50.50 -0.15 20.84
C GLN A 557 -51.18 -0.41 22.20
N LYS A 558 -50.88 -1.53 22.85
CA LYS A 558 -51.43 -1.93 24.17
C LYS A 558 -50.33 -2.00 25.22
N LEU A 559 -50.57 -1.36 26.37
CA LEU A 559 -49.82 -1.57 27.60
C LEU A 559 -50.57 -2.60 28.44
N GLU A 560 -49.92 -3.72 28.77
CA GLU A 560 -50.43 -4.70 29.74
C GLU A 560 -49.73 -4.42 31.08
N ILE A 561 -50.46 -3.80 32.01
CA ILE A 561 -49.93 -3.40 33.32
C ILE A 561 -50.33 -4.45 34.35
N GLU A 562 -49.34 -5.02 35.05
CA GLU A 562 -49.57 -5.87 36.21
C GLU A 562 -49.25 -5.10 37.50
N ALA A 563 -50.21 -5.06 38.43
CA ALA A 563 -50.06 -4.35 39.69
C ALA A 563 -50.53 -5.19 40.87
N ALA A 564 -49.81 -5.15 41.99
CA ALA A 564 -50.21 -5.82 43.23
C ALA A 564 -49.84 -4.97 44.45
N ASN A 565 -50.78 -4.79 45.38
CA ASN A 565 -50.68 -3.83 46.48
C ASN A 565 -50.39 -2.39 45.99
N ILE A 566 -51.07 -1.96 44.92
CA ILE A 566 -51.04 -0.57 44.42
C ILE A 566 -52.49 -0.16 44.16
N LYS A 567 -52.92 0.99 44.68
CA LYS A 567 -54.30 1.50 44.56
C LYS A 567 -54.53 2.36 43.33
N GLN A 568 -53.52 3.07 42.84
CA GLN A 568 -53.61 3.96 41.69
C GLN A 568 -52.34 3.87 40.84
N VAL A 569 -52.51 3.84 39.53
CA VAL A 569 -51.42 3.90 38.54
C VAL A 569 -51.63 5.10 37.62
N GLN A 570 -50.63 5.97 37.51
CA GLN A 570 -50.59 7.05 36.53
C GLN A 570 -49.74 6.63 35.34
N VAL A 571 -50.31 6.66 34.14
CA VAL A 571 -49.59 6.49 32.87
C VAL A 571 -49.38 7.87 32.24
N LYS A 572 -48.14 8.27 32.00
CA LYS A 572 -47.77 9.54 31.36
C LYS A 572 -47.12 9.28 30.01
N PHE A 573 -47.48 10.08 29.01
CA PHE A 573 -46.94 9.95 27.64
C PHE A 573 -46.08 11.17 27.30
N TYR A 574 -44.86 10.91 26.82
CA TYR A 574 -43.85 11.91 26.47
C TYR A 574 -43.47 11.73 25.00
N ILE A 575 -43.94 12.61 24.12
CA ILE A 575 -43.59 12.62 22.70
C ILE A 575 -42.09 12.93 22.58
N ILE A 576 -41.37 12.19 21.73
CA ILE A 576 -39.93 12.36 21.51
C ILE A 576 -39.57 12.49 20.02
N ASP A 577 -38.67 13.42 19.72
CA ASP A 577 -37.83 13.32 18.53
C ASP A 577 -36.78 12.23 18.80
N ALA A 578 -36.85 11.12 18.07
CA ALA A 578 -35.99 9.97 18.30
C ALA A 578 -34.53 10.21 17.91
N GLU A 579 -34.23 11.11 16.96
CA GLU A 579 -32.87 11.35 16.48
C GLU A 579 -32.11 12.32 17.40
N ILE A 580 -32.77 13.41 17.81
CA ILE A 580 -32.22 14.38 18.76
C ILE A 580 -31.96 13.72 20.12
N LEU A 581 -32.90 12.89 20.57
CA LEU A 581 -32.80 12.13 21.80
C LEU A 581 -31.68 11.08 21.72
N PHE A 582 -31.65 10.25 20.68
CA PHE A 582 -30.61 9.23 20.51
C PHE A 582 -29.21 9.85 20.39
N SER A 583 -29.10 11.03 19.77
CA SER A 583 -27.83 11.76 19.65
C SER A 583 -27.34 12.37 20.97
N ARG A 584 -28.17 12.37 22.03
CA ARG A 584 -27.83 12.86 23.38
C ARG A 584 -27.70 11.71 24.40
N THR A 585 -28.62 10.75 24.38
CA THR A 585 -28.68 9.61 25.30
C THR A 585 -28.95 8.31 24.52
N PRO A 586 -27.93 7.70 23.87
CA PRO A 586 -28.13 6.56 22.97
C PRO A 586 -28.67 5.29 23.66
N PHE A 587 -28.30 5.06 24.93
CA PHE A 587 -28.60 3.84 25.69
C PHE A 587 -29.84 4.01 26.57
N LEU A 588 -31.00 4.11 25.92
CA LEU A 588 -32.26 4.49 26.56
C LEU A 588 -32.72 3.56 27.68
N LYS A 589 -32.38 2.26 27.65
CA LYS A 589 -32.80 1.32 28.71
C LYS A 589 -32.22 1.64 30.09
N THR A 590 -31.24 2.55 30.18
CA THR A 590 -30.52 2.88 31.41
C THR A 590 -30.82 4.28 31.94
N ASN A 591 -31.12 5.24 31.05
CA ASN A 591 -31.21 6.68 31.40
C ASN A 591 -32.65 7.26 31.39
N THR A 592 -33.70 6.42 31.37
CA THR A 592 -35.10 6.90 31.28
C THR A 592 -35.61 7.76 32.45
N GLU A 593 -34.90 7.83 33.57
CA GLU A 593 -35.33 8.62 34.73
C GLU A 593 -35.40 10.14 34.45
N GLU A 594 -34.61 10.65 33.47
CA GLU A 594 -34.58 12.07 33.09
C GLU A 594 -35.95 12.61 32.64
N PHE A 595 -36.83 11.76 32.08
CA PHE A 595 -38.17 12.17 31.65
C PHE A 595 -39.09 12.60 32.82
N SER A 596 -38.75 12.21 34.05
CA SER A 596 -39.46 12.64 35.28
C SER A 596 -39.49 14.16 35.47
N TYR A 597 -38.51 14.88 34.91
CA TYR A 597 -38.38 16.34 35.00
C TYR A 597 -39.08 17.09 33.85
N VAL A 598 -39.58 16.36 32.84
CA VAL A 598 -40.29 16.91 31.69
C VAL A 598 -41.80 16.97 31.98
N LYS A 599 -42.52 17.91 31.37
CA LYS A 599 -43.99 17.93 31.41
C LYS A 599 -44.54 16.94 30.36
N PRO A 600 -45.34 15.93 30.74
CA PRO A 600 -45.90 14.98 29.78
C PRO A 600 -46.96 15.63 28.89
N CYS A 601 -47.10 15.08 27.68
CA CYS A 601 -48.03 15.52 26.65
C CYS A 601 -49.46 15.03 26.96
N HIS A 602 -49.59 13.85 27.56
CA HIS A 602 -50.86 13.26 27.98
C HIS A 602 -50.69 12.49 29.30
N LYS A 603 -51.76 12.37 30.08
CA LYS A 603 -51.83 11.56 31.30
C LYS A 603 -53.10 10.71 31.32
N LEU A 604 -53.02 9.52 31.91
CA LEU A 604 -54.14 8.68 32.30
C LEU A 604 -53.95 8.30 33.77
N ASP A 605 -54.98 8.50 34.59
CA ASP A 605 -55.00 8.09 35.98
C ASP A 605 -55.96 6.90 36.13
N LEU A 606 -55.44 5.77 36.61
CA LEU A 606 -56.14 4.48 36.68
C LEU A 606 -56.33 4.09 38.14
N ASP A 607 -57.58 4.04 38.60
CA ASP A 607 -57.94 3.56 39.94
C ASP A 607 -58.10 2.03 39.93
N LEU A 608 -57.24 1.35 40.70
CA LEU A 608 -57.21 -0.10 40.83
C LEU A 608 -58.11 -0.62 41.96
N SER A 609 -58.75 0.25 42.74
CA SER A 609 -59.68 -0.16 43.80
C SER A 609 -61.04 -0.63 43.26
N THR A 610 -61.43 -0.22 42.05
CA THR A 610 -62.77 -0.45 41.48
C THR A 610 -62.87 -1.68 40.56
N LEU A 611 -61.75 -2.22 40.10
CA LEU A 611 -61.66 -3.28 39.07
C LEU A 611 -62.09 -4.69 39.54
N ALA A 612 -62.52 -4.85 40.79
CA ALA A 612 -62.95 -6.14 41.35
C ALA A 612 -64.35 -6.61 40.87
N SER A 613 -65.09 -5.78 40.13
CA SER A 613 -66.55 -5.90 39.97
C SER A 613 -67.04 -6.13 38.52
N SER A 614 -66.22 -6.68 37.62
CA SER A 614 -66.54 -6.80 36.19
C SER A 614 -66.48 -8.24 35.61
N SER A 615 -66.99 -9.23 36.35
CA SER A 615 -67.19 -10.61 35.85
C SER A 615 -68.67 -10.98 35.69
N GLY A 616 -69.37 -10.26 34.81
CA GLY A 616 -70.61 -10.68 34.15
C GLY A 616 -71.92 -10.75 34.97
N ILE A 617 -72.85 -9.83 34.68
CA ILE A 617 -74.29 -10.05 34.40
C ILE A 617 -74.95 -8.67 34.19
N GLU A 618 -75.81 -8.54 33.19
CA GLU A 618 -76.57 -7.31 32.95
C GLU A 618 -77.71 -7.12 33.95
N LYS A 619 -77.96 -5.89 34.42
CA LYS A 619 -79.33 -5.39 34.63
C LYS A 619 -79.48 -3.87 34.69
N SER A 620 -80.69 -3.45 34.33
CA SER A 620 -81.14 -2.10 34.00
C SER A 620 -81.41 -1.19 35.21
N SER A 621 -81.47 0.12 34.90
CA SER A 621 -82.36 1.16 35.46
C SER A 621 -82.21 1.69 36.90
N LEU A 622 -81.73 2.95 36.94
CA LEU A 622 -82.33 4.15 37.56
C LEU A 622 -82.45 4.32 39.10
N VAL A 623 -82.02 5.53 39.49
CA VAL A 623 -82.28 6.37 40.71
C VAL A 623 -81.57 6.05 42.04
N ASP A 624 -81.00 7.14 42.56
CA ASP A 624 -80.87 7.60 43.96
C ASP A 624 -79.58 7.38 44.76
N GLU A 625 -79.42 8.25 45.78
CA GLU A 625 -78.18 8.57 46.46
C GLU A 625 -77.77 7.60 47.60
N SER A 626 -76.47 7.64 47.90
CA SER A 626 -75.82 7.18 49.13
C SER A 626 -75.71 5.66 49.36
N VAL A 627 -74.47 5.16 49.41
CA VAL A 627 -73.88 4.50 50.59
C VAL A 627 -72.36 4.45 50.40
N SER A 628 -71.61 4.92 51.39
CA SER A 628 -70.15 4.83 51.40
C SER A 628 -69.71 3.42 51.80
N SER A 629 -69.19 2.65 50.85
CA SER A 629 -68.52 1.37 51.11
C SER A 629 -67.14 1.34 50.43
N VAL A 630 -66.10 1.67 51.20
CA VAL A 630 -64.71 1.54 50.76
C VAL A 630 -64.36 0.05 50.83
N GLY A 631 -64.31 -0.62 49.68
CA GLY A 631 -63.84 -2.00 49.59
C GLY A 631 -62.37 -2.11 49.98
N GLU A 632 -62.04 -2.99 50.93
CA GLU A 632 -60.64 -3.30 51.24
C GLU A 632 -60.01 -4.07 50.06
N VAL A 633 -58.99 -3.46 49.42
CA VAL A 633 -58.24 -4.11 48.34
C VAL A 633 -57.53 -5.34 48.89
N ALA A 634 -57.89 -6.52 48.40
CA ALA A 634 -57.39 -7.80 48.88
C ALA A 634 -55.87 -7.94 48.75
N ILE A 635 -55.16 -7.85 49.89
CA ILE A 635 -53.70 -7.79 49.95
C ILE A 635 -53.08 -9.04 49.30
N GLY A 636 -52.34 -8.82 48.21
CA GLY A 636 -51.58 -9.85 47.50
C GLY A 636 -52.23 -10.46 46.25
N GLN A 637 -53.40 -10.00 45.82
CA GLN A 637 -53.84 -10.26 44.44
C GLN A 637 -53.03 -9.42 43.43
N VAL A 638 -52.77 -10.01 42.26
CA VAL A 638 -52.23 -9.30 41.09
C VAL A 638 -53.42 -8.93 40.20
N GLN A 639 -53.58 -7.64 39.92
CA GLN A 639 -54.50 -7.14 38.91
C GLN A 639 -53.75 -6.97 37.59
N LYS A 640 -54.42 -7.25 36.46
CA LYS A 640 -53.96 -6.89 35.12
C LYS A 640 -54.88 -5.84 34.51
N VAL A 641 -54.31 -4.83 33.87
CA VAL A 641 -55.06 -3.77 33.16
C VAL A 641 -54.48 -3.57 31.77
N GLU A 642 -55.33 -3.68 30.74
CA GLU A 642 -54.97 -3.28 29.36
C GLU A 642 -55.24 -1.78 29.19
N VAL A 643 -54.23 -1.02 28.78
CA VAL A 643 -54.35 0.41 28.45
C VAL A 643 -53.92 0.61 27.00
N LYS A 644 -54.84 1.07 26.15
CA LYS A 644 -54.52 1.43 24.76
C LYS A 644 -53.82 2.79 24.72
N ILE A 645 -52.83 2.93 23.83
CA ILE A 645 -52.24 4.22 23.50
C ILE A 645 -53.32 5.10 22.83
N PRO A 646 -53.53 6.36 23.26
CA PRO A 646 -54.51 7.24 22.63
C PRO A 646 -54.25 7.43 21.13
N GLU A 647 -55.30 7.40 20.31
CA GLU A 647 -55.20 7.41 18.83
C GLU A 647 -54.39 8.60 18.30
N HIS A 648 -54.53 9.78 18.91
CA HIS A 648 -53.79 10.99 18.56
C HIS A 648 -52.28 10.95 18.88
N LEU A 649 -51.83 9.95 19.65
CA LEU A 649 -50.42 9.70 19.97
C LEU A 649 -49.86 8.45 19.26
N ALA A 650 -50.73 7.53 18.81
CA ALA A 650 -50.33 6.21 18.29
C ALA A 650 -49.42 6.26 17.04
N LEU A 651 -49.35 7.40 16.36
CA LEU A 651 -48.46 7.66 15.21
C LEU A 651 -47.15 8.40 15.58
N GLN A 652 -46.84 8.55 16.88
CA GLN A 652 -45.65 9.28 17.35
C GLN A 652 -44.75 8.41 18.25
N ASN A 653 -43.44 8.62 18.12
CA ASN A 653 -42.47 8.02 19.03
C ASN A 653 -42.62 8.63 20.43
N MET A 654 -42.63 7.80 21.47
CA MET A 654 -42.86 8.26 22.84
C MET A 654 -42.14 7.43 23.90
N VAL A 655 -41.78 8.09 24.99
CA VAL A 655 -41.52 7.42 26.29
C VAL A 655 -42.82 7.43 27.09
N ILE A 656 -43.14 6.28 27.69
CA ILE A 656 -44.32 6.03 28.49
C ILE A 656 -43.84 5.75 29.91
N GLU A 657 -44.17 6.62 30.86
CA GLU A 657 -43.94 6.39 32.29
C GLU A 657 -45.18 5.74 32.90
N ILE A 658 -45.00 4.67 33.67
CA ILE A 658 -46.04 4.03 34.48
C ILE A 658 -45.61 4.15 35.94
N GLY A 659 -46.32 4.95 36.73
CA GLY A 659 -46.01 5.21 38.15
C GLY A 659 -47.13 4.80 39.10
N GLY A 660 -46.80 4.22 40.25
CA GLY A 660 -47.76 3.82 41.29
C GLY A 660 -47.08 3.50 42.63
N GLU A 661 -47.63 4.01 43.74
CA GLU A 661 -47.15 3.83 45.13
C GLU A 661 -45.62 3.82 45.29
N GLY A 662 -44.96 4.88 44.80
CA GLY A 662 -43.51 5.07 44.93
C GLY A 662 -42.65 4.23 43.99
N LYS A 663 -43.24 3.47 43.05
CA LYS A 663 -42.54 2.81 41.95
C LYS A 663 -42.82 3.51 40.64
N GLN A 664 -41.81 3.56 39.77
CA GLN A 664 -41.91 4.06 38.39
C GLN A 664 -41.30 3.00 37.45
N LEU A 665 -41.87 2.89 36.26
CA LEU A 665 -41.36 2.11 35.14
C LEU A 665 -41.40 2.99 33.89
N PHE A 666 -40.49 2.74 32.96
CA PHE A 666 -40.48 3.41 31.66
C PHE A 666 -40.52 2.37 30.53
N LYS A 667 -41.25 2.69 29.46
CA LYS A 667 -41.33 1.93 28.21
C LYS A 667 -41.18 2.89 27.04
N THR A 668 -40.57 2.45 25.95
CA THR A 668 -40.46 3.25 24.73
C THR A 668 -41.32 2.62 23.65
N TYR A 669 -42.25 3.40 23.09
CA TYR A 669 -43.06 3.02 21.95
C TYR A 669 -42.53 3.73 20.70
N TYR A 670 -42.34 2.96 19.63
CA TYR A 670 -41.89 3.44 18.33
C TYR A 670 -43.02 3.29 17.32
N ALA A 671 -43.49 4.41 16.79
CA ALA A 671 -44.48 4.44 15.72
C ALA A 671 -43.77 4.20 14.38
N THR A 672 -43.67 2.94 13.97
CA THR A 672 -42.92 2.58 12.77
C THR A 672 -43.55 1.42 11.99
N GLN A 673 -43.38 1.50 10.66
CA GLN A 673 -43.68 0.43 9.70
C GLN A 673 -42.40 -0.33 9.31
N ILE A 674 -41.32 -0.21 10.10
CA ILE A 674 -40.03 -0.85 9.86
C ILE A 674 -39.85 -2.07 10.79
N LYS A 675 -39.42 -3.19 10.21
CA LYS A 675 -38.94 -4.38 10.91
C LYS A 675 -37.41 -4.44 10.78
N VAL A 676 -36.69 -4.24 11.89
CA VAL A 676 -35.23 -4.39 11.96
C VAL A 676 -34.87 -5.76 12.55
N VAL A 677 -34.14 -6.55 11.78
CA VAL A 677 -33.54 -7.84 12.17
C VAL A 677 -32.05 -7.59 12.46
N MET A 678 -31.56 -8.08 13.59
CA MET A 678 -30.15 -7.94 14.01
C MET A 678 -29.43 -9.28 13.84
N THR A 679 -28.26 -9.28 13.23
CA THR A 679 -27.45 -10.48 13.00
C THR A 679 -26.12 -10.37 13.76
N GLU A 680 -26.19 -10.40 15.11
CA GLU A 680 -25.09 -10.00 15.99
C GLU A 680 -23.76 -10.75 15.75
N ALA A 681 -23.82 -12.03 15.37
CA ALA A 681 -22.64 -12.84 15.04
C ALA A 681 -21.84 -12.33 13.82
N TYR A 682 -22.44 -11.48 12.98
CA TYR A 682 -21.85 -10.90 11.77
C TYR A 682 -21.77 -9.36 11.83
N GLY A 683 -22.28 -8.71 12.89
CA GLY A 683 -22.25 -7.24 13.00
C GLY A 683 -23.07 -6.50 11.93
N GLU A 684 -24.04 -7.19 11.33
CA GLU A 684 -24.93 -6.73 10.27
C GLU A 684 -26.36 -6.59 10.82
N LEU A 685 -27.14 -5.64 10.28
CA LEU A 685 -28.58 -5.59 10.45
C LEU A 685 -29.28 -5.57 9.08
N LYS A 686 -30.52 -6.08 9.03
CA LYS A 686 -31.38 -6.05 7.84
C LYS A 686 -32.71 -5.37 8.14
N VAL A 687 -33.12 -4.45 7.27
CA VAL A 687 -34.27 -3.56 7.43
C VAL A 687 -35.32 -3.92 6.40
N LEU A 688 -36.51 -4.27 6.88
CA LEU A 688 -37.64 -4.76 6.10
C LEU A 688 -38.91 -3.93 6.36
N GLU A 689 -39.82 -3.92 5.41
CA GLU A 689 -41.18 -3.41 5.56
C GLU A 689 -41.99 -4.30 6.53
N LYS A 690 -42.78 -3.69 7.43
CA LYS A 690 -43.62 -4.40 8.40
C LYS A 690 -44.94 -4.82 7.75
N GLY A 691 -44.92 -5.97 7.09
CA GLY A 691 -46.11 -6.64 6.56
C GLY A 691 -45.77 -8.00 5.94
N ASP A 692 -46.76 -8.65 5.35
CA ASP A 692 -46.61 -9.98 4.72
C ASP A 692 -45.67 -9.96 3.49
N SER A 693 -45.41 -8.78 2.92
CA SER A 693 -44.43 -8.57 1.83
C SER A 693 -42.99 -8.81 2.27
N ALA A 694 -42.68 -8.59 3.56
CA ALA A 694 -41.34 -8.63 4.15
C ALA A 694 -40.23 -7.93 3.33
N LYS A 695 -40.60 -6.92 2.52
CA LYS A 695 -39.75 -6.36 1.47
C LYS A 695 -38.52 -5.65 2.05
N PRO A 696 -37.30 -5.83 1.51
CA PRO A 696 -36.12 -5.08 1.93
C PRO A 696 -36.27 -3.58 1.66
N LEU A 697 -35.82 -2.76 2.60
CA LEU A 697 -35.88 -1.29 2.54
C LEU A 697 -34.48 -0.69 2.35
N PRO A 698 -34.11 -0.29 1.12
CA PRO A 698 -32.87 0.44 0.86
C PRO A 698 -32.95 1.90 1.31
N ARG A 699 -31.79 2.56 1.47
CA ARG A 699 -31.67 3.99 1.84
C ARG A 699 -32.32 4.39 3.17
N VAL A 700 -32.53 3.45 4.08
CA VAL A 700 -32.93 3.75 5.47
C VAL A 700 -31.69 4.19 6.23
N TYR A 701 -31.75 5.33 6.92
CA TYR A 701 -30.62 5.87 7.68
C TYR A 701 -30.36 5.04 8.93
N VAL A 702 -29.09 4.79 9.23
CA VAL A 702 -28.62 4.05 10.40
C VAL A 702 -27.54 4.84 11.12
N LYS A 703 -27.71 5.04 12.43
CA LYS A 703 -26.80 5.82 13.29
C LYS A 703 -26.37 4.97 14.47
N VAL A 704 -25.06 4.77 14.66
CA VAL A 704 -24.49 3.83 15.64
C VAL A 704 -23.64 4.57 16.69
N PHE A 705 -23.95 4.33 17.95
CA PHE A 705 -23.12 4.71 19.10
C PHE A 705 -22.62 3.44 19.81
N ALA A 706 -21.47 3.56 20.49
CA ALA A 706 -20.86 2.47 21.23
C ALA A 706 -20.53 2.90 22.67
N GLN A 707 -20.76 1.98 23.62
CA GLN A 707 -20.26 2.08 24.99
C GLN A 707 -18.85 1.48 25.05
N LYS A 708 -17.92 2.12 25.76
CA LYS A 708 -16.58 1.54 26.00
C LYS A 708 -16.59 0.56 27.16
N LYS A 709 -15.77 -0.49 27.05
CA LYS A 709 -15.51 -1.48 28.13
C LYS A 709 -15.13 -0.77 29.43
N GLY A 710 -15.95 -0.97 30.46
CA GLY A 710 -15.70 -0.42 31.81
C GLY A 710 -16.04 1.06 31.98
N GLN A 711 -16.80 1.69 31.08
CA GLN A 711 -17.26 3.08 31.22
C GLN A 711 -18.79 3.18 31.23
N SER A 712 -19.36 4.26 31.80
CA SER A 712 -20.81 4.46 31.90
C SER A 712 -21.47 4.63 30.52
N THR A 713 -22.77 4.36 30.42
CA THR A 713 -23.58 4.66 29.23
C THR A 713 -23.54 6.14 28.83
N ASP A 714 -23.34 7.03 29.79
CA ASP A 714 -23.17 8.49 29.58
C ASP A 714 -21.89 8.86 28.82
N SER A 715 -20.93 7.92 28.72
CA SER A 715 -19.69 8.08 27.95
C SER A 715 -19.75 7.45 26.56
N ALA A 716 -20.96 7.13 26.07
CA ALA A 716 -21.20 6.61 24.74
C ALA A 716 -20.58 7.52 23.66
N PHE A 717 -19.78 6.92 22.78
CA PHE A 717 -19.13 7.63 21.69
C PHE A 717 -19.75 7.24 20.35
N PHE A 718 -19.76 8.18 19.41
CA PHE A 718 -20.23 7.91 18.05
C PHE A 718 -19.32 6.88 17.36
N PHE A 719 -19.92 5.83 16.81
CA PHE A 719 -19.21 4.74 16.15
C PHE A 719 -19.18 4.94 14.63
N LYS A 720 -20.34 4.84 13.97
CA LYS A 720 -20.52 5.13 12.53
C LYS A 720 -21.96 5.54 12.21
N ASP A 721 -22.19 6.12 11.04
CA ASP A 721 -23.53 6.24 10.45
C ASP A 721 -23.48 5.97 8.94
N GLY A 722 -24.65 5.82 8.32
CA GLY A 722 -24.81 5.56 6.90
C GLY A 722 -26.21 5.09 6.53
N TYR A 723 -26.33 4.38 5.41
CA TYR A 723 -27.60 3.99 4.82
C TYR A 723 -27.63 2.50 4.47
N THR A 724 -28.82 1.89 4.47
CA THR A 724 -28.99 0.52 4.00
C THR A 724 -28.77 0.37 2.50
N ASP A 725 -28.13 -0.73 2.11
CA ASP A 725 -27.89 -1.11 0.71
C ASP A 725 -29.18 -1.54 -0.03
N ILE A 726 -29.06 -1.99 -1.29
CA ILE A 726 -30.22 -2.44 -2.09
C ILE A 726 -31.01 -3.57 -1.41
N ARG A 727 -30.35 -4.40 -0.58
CA ARG A 727 -30.91 -5.55 0.15
C ARG A 727 -31.50 -5.13 1.50
N GLY A 728 -31.47 -3.84 1.84
CA GLY A 728 -31.88 -3.33 3.14
C GLY A 728 -30.87 -3.62 4.25
N LYS A 729 -29.62 -3.96 3.94
CA LYS A 729 -28.59 -4.36 4.92
C LYS A 729 -27.64 -3.22 5.29
N PHE A 730 -27.08 -3.29 6.50
CA PHE A 730 -26.07 -2.36 6.99
C PHE A 730 -25.12 -3.00 8.01
N ASP A 731 -23.81 -2.97 7.74
CA ASP A 731 -22.75 -3.41 8.64
C ASP A 731 -22.52 -2.39 9.77
N TYR A 732 -23.15 -2.57 10.93
CA TYR A 732 -23.03 -1.64 12.06
C TYR A 732 -21.69 -1.76 12.81
N ALA A 733 -21.04 -2.93 12.78
CA ALA A 733 -19.80 -3.19 13.51
C ALA A 733 -18.50 -2.82 12.75
N GLN A 734 -18.54 -2.73 11.41
CA GLN A 734 -17.33 -2.50 10.60
C GLN A 734 -16.94 -1.01 10.49
N THR A 735 -15.69 -0.69 10.79
CA THR A 735 -15.08 0.64 10.54
C THR A 735 -13.61 0.51 10.14
N SER A 736 -13.05 1.49 9.44
CA SER A 736 -11.60 1.55 9.19
C SER A 736 -10.80 1.61 10.50
N GLY A 737 -10.00 0.58 10.76
CA GLY A 737 -9.11 0.49 11.91
C GLY A 737 -9.74 -0.11 13.18
N ASN A 738 -8.87 -0.69 14.02
CA ASN A 738 -9.23 -1.52 15.16
C ASN A 738 -9.86 -0.71 16.32
N ARG A 739 -11.16 -0.45 16.18
CA ARG A 739 -12.02 0.26 17.17
C ARG A 739 -12.96 -0.70 17.90
N LEU A 740 -13.23 -1.89 17.33
CA LEU A 740 -14.24 -2.80 17.86
C LEU A 740 -13.83 -3.46 19.19
N LYS A 741 -12.52 -3.73 19.37
CA LYS A 741 -11.95 -4.31 20.60
C LYS A 741 -12.37 -3.60 21.90
N ASP A 742 -12.63 -2.29 21.84
CA ASP A 742 -12.90 -1.44 23.01
C ASP A 742 -14.40 -1.31 23.30
N VAL A 743 -15.27 -1.82 22.41
CA VAL A 743 -16.73 -1.75 22.52
C VAL A 743 -17.25 -2.80 23.50
N GLN A 744 -18.10 -2.36 24.42
CA GLN A 744 -18.87 -3.24 25.32
C GLN A 744 -20.28 -3.53 24.78
N LYS A 745 -20.91 -2.53 24.16
CA LYS A 745 -22.28 -2.59 23.67
C LYS A 745 -22.51 -1.56 22.57
N PHE A 746 -23.41 -1.84 21.65
CA PHE A 746 -23.89 -0.88 20.65
C PHE A 746 -25.30 -0.38 20.96
N ALA A 747 -25.56 0.88 20.62
CA ALA A 747 -26.89 1.45 20.47
C ALA A 747 -27.03 1.92 19.02
N ILE A 748 -28.16 1.60 18.38
CA ILE A 748 -28.38 1.78 16.94
C ILE A 748 -29.77 2.38 16.72
N LEU A 749 -29.83 3.57 16.13
CA LEU A 749 -31.03 4.15 15.57
C LEU A 749 -31.15 3.73 14.10
N VAL A 750 -32.34 3.29 13.69
CA VAL A 750 -32.73 3.09 12.29
C VAL A 750 -33.91 4.00 11.99
N MET A 751 -33.83 4.79 10.92
CA MET A 751 -34.78 5.88 10.62
C MET A 751 -35.09 5.99 9.12
N SER A 752 -36.38 6.10 8.81
CA SER A 752 -36.92 6.44 7.49
C SER A 752 -37.77 7.70 7.58
N ASP A 753 -37.61 8.59 6.60
CA ASP A 753 -38.38 9.84 6.48
C ASP A 753 -39.90 9.63 6.41
N THR A 754 -40.35 8.42 6.01
CA THR A 754 -41.77 8.09 5.79
C THR A 754 -42.26 6.90 6.62
N LEU A 755 -41.41 5.93 6.97
CA LEU A 755 -41.80 4.71 7.68
C LEU A 755 -41.51 4.77 9.20
N GLY A 756 -41.05 5.92 9.71
CA GLY A 756 -40.75 6.15 11.12
C GLY A 756 -39.36 5.67 11.54
N SER A 757 -39.15 5.44 12.83
CA SER A 757 -37.84 5.06 13.36
C SER A 757 -37.92 4.15 14.57
N ILE A 758 -36.82 3.44 14.84
CA ILE A 758 -36.68 2.47 15.94
C ILE A 758 -35.24 2.46 16.46
N ILE A 759 -35.07 2.27 17.77
CA ILE A 759 -33.75 2.13 18.40
C ILE A 759 -33.58 0.68 18.90
N LYS A 760 -32.40 0.12 18.66
CA LYS A 760 -31.95 -1.20 19.13
C LYS A 760 -30.71 -1.02 20.00
N GLU A 761 -30.55 -1.91 20.97
CA GLU A 761 -29.30 -2.12 21.69
C GLU A 761 -28.89 -3.58 21.48
N CYS A 762 -27.64 -3.82 21.12
CA CYS A 762 -27.08 -5.15 20.82
C CYS A 762 -25.65 -5.26 21.34
N ASP A 763 -25.18 -6.47 21.54
CA ASP A 763 -23.79 -6.72 21.93
C ASP A 763 -22.87 -6.69 20.69
N PRO A 764 -21.55 -6.45 20.86
CA PRO A 764 -20.60 -6.54 19.75
C PRO A 764 -20.43 -8.00 19.28
N PRO A 765 -20.07 -8.23 17.99
CA PRO A 765 -19.82 -9.57 17.49
C PRO A 765 -18.76 -10.32 18.29
N LYS A 766 -18.90 -11.65 18.37
CA LYS A 766 -17.89 -12.53 18.99
C LYS A 766 -16.86 -12.93 17.93
N GLY A 767 -15.65 -12.39 18.03
CA GLY A 767 -14.51 -12.69 17.16
C GLY A 767 -13.20 -12.69 17.95
N ASP A 768 -12.16 -13.30 17.39
CA ASP A 768 -10.84 -13.38 18.03
C ASP A 768 -10.02 -12.12 17.73
N PHE A 769 -10.23 -11.07 18.54
CA PHE A 769 -9.66 -9.73 18.33
C PHE A 769 -8.14 -9.62 18.59
N SER A 770 -7.41 -10.74 18.55
CA SER A 770 -5.95 -10.78 18.63
C SER A 770 -5.35 -10.34 17.30
N GLY A 771 -4.96 -9.07 17.22
CA GLY A 771 -4.42 -8.48 15.99
C GLY A 771 -3.12 -9.15 15.53
N ALA A 772 -3.23 -10.06 14.55
CA ALA A 772 -2.08 -10.55 13.79
C ALA A 772 -1.30 -9.37 13.22
N SER A 773 0.03 -9.36 13.38
CA SER A 773 0.86 -8.26 12.93
C SER A 773 0.76 -8.12 11.40
N ALA A 774 0.26 -6.98 10.93
CA ALA A 774 0.04 -6.67 9.51
C ALA A 774 1.35 -6.39 8.75
N ALA A 775 2.30 -7.31 8.86
CA ALA A 775 3.54 -7.37 8.10
C ALA A 775 3.62 -8.74 7.41
N GLU A 776 3.84 -8.72 6.09
CA GLU A 776 4.22 -9.84 5.22
C GLU A 776 3.14 -10.86 4.78
N SER A 777 1.94 -10.94 5.38
CA SER A 777 0.88 -11.91 4.99
C SER A 777 -0.22 -11.37 4.04
N GLY A 778 0.11 -10.45 3.12
CA GLY A 778 -0.85 -9.69 2.30
C GLY A 778 -1.65 -10.44 1.21
N VAL A 779 -1.98 -11.72 1.40
CA VAL A 779 -2.71 -12.56 0.42
C VAL A 779 -3.74 -13.51 1.07
N SER A 780 -3.52 -13.99 2.30
CA SER A 780 -4.24 -15.17 2.82
C SER A 780 -5.75 -14.97 3.05
N GLY A 781 -6.17 -13.97 3.84
CA GLY A 781 -7.59 -13.77 4.18
C GLY A 781 -8.50 -13.49 2.96
N GLY A 782 -7.93 -12.97 1.87
CA GLY A 782 -8.66 -12.75 0.63
C GLY A 782 -9.07 -14.04 -0.10
N ALA A 783 -8.29 -15.12 0.05
CA ALA A 783 -8.56 -16.40 -0.61
C ALA A 783 -9.85 -17.03 -0.07
N ASP A 784 -9.98 -17.13 1.25
CA ASP A 784 -11.16 -17.69 1.91
C ASP A 784 -12.42 -16.89 1.58
N LYS A 785 -12.33 -15.56 1.43
CA LYS A 785 -13.49 -14.74 0.99
C LYS A 785 -13.85 -15.04 -0.47
N ALA A 786 -12.86 -15.11 -1.36
CA ALA A 786 -13.06 -15.38 -2.78
C ALA A 786 -13.74 -16.74 -3.02
N GLU A 787 -13.26 -17.80 -2.37
CA GLU A 787 -13.81 -19.15 -2.50
C GLU A 787 -15.23 -19.23 -1.94
N ARG A 788 -15.52 -18.58 -0.79
CA ARG A 788 -16.88 -18.43 -0.23
C ARG A 788 -17.87 -17.78 -1.22
N ILE A 789 -17.43 -16.77 -1.99
CA ILE A 789 -18.28 -16.07 -2.97
C ILE A 789 -18.52 -16.95 -4.22
N ILE A 790 -17.45 -17.53 -4.77
CA ILE A 790 -17.54 -18.43 -5.93
C ILE A 790 -18.48 -19.61 -5.63
N ASN A 791 -18.37 -20.22 -4.44
CA ASN A 791 -19.21 -21.35 -4.06
C ASN A 791 -20.68 -20.98 -3.86
N ARG A 792 -21.01 -19.78 -3.35
CA ARG A 792 -22.41 -19.32 -3.27
C ARG A 792 -23.00 -19.02 -4.65
N VAL A 793 -22.26 -18.37 -5.57
CA VAL A 793 -22.71 -18.19 -6.97
C VAL A 793 -22.92 -19.54 -7.68
N ASN A 794 -22.07 -20.53 -7.43
CA ASN A 794 -22.28 -21.88 -7.94
C ASN A 794 -23.55 -22.54 -7.36
N LYS A 795 -23.85 -22.36 -6.06
CA LYS A 795 -25.10 -22.84 -5.40
C LYS A 795 -26.34 -22.18 -6.06
N TRP A 796 -26.31 -20.87 -6.29
CA TRP A 796 -27.36 -20.12 -7.02
C TRP A 796 -27.60 -20.64 -8.45
N ASN A 797 -26.53 -20.75 -9.26
CA ASN A 797 -26.65 -21.18 -10.66
C ASN A 797 -27.10 -22.65 -10.79
N ALA A 798 -26.71 -23.53 -9.87
CA ALA A 798 -27.19 -24.92 -9.81
C ALA A 798 -28.70 -25.00 -9.47
N GLN A 799 -29.17 -24.20 -8.51
CA GLN A 799 -30.61 -24.12 -8.20
C GLN A 799 -31.42 -23.63 -9.42
N LYS A 800 -30.96 -22.56 -10.07
CA LYS A 800 -31.59 -21.98 -11.29
C LYS A 800 -31.65 -22.97 -12.47
N THR A 801 -30.72 -23.90 -12.61
CA THR A 801 -30.82 -24.99 -13.61
C THR A 801 -31.85 -26.04 -13.21
N SER A 802 -31.92 -26.43 -11.93
CA SER A 802 -32.93 -27.40 -11.47
C SER A 802 -34.37 -26.86 -11.59
N ALA A 803 -34.58 -25.56 -11.36
CA ALA A 803 -35.87 -24.90 -11.44
C ALA A 803 -36.37 -24.65 -12.89
N LYS A 804 -35.53 -24.87 -13.90
CA LYS A 804 -35.91 -24.84 -15.33
C LYS A 804 -36.11 -26.23 -15.94
N CYS A 805 -35.87 -27.29 -15.17
CA CYS A 805 -36.09 -28.68 -15.55
C CYS A 805 -37.31 -29.31 -14.83
N LYS A 806 -38.16 -28.47 -14.23
CA LYS A 806 -39.47 -28.78 -13.68
C LYS A 806 -40.51 -27.86 -14.32
#